data_AF-A0A0F6RC57-F1
#
_entry.id   AF-A0A0F6RC57-F1
#
_cell.length_a   1.000
_cell.length_b   1.000
_cell.length_c   1.000
_cell.angle_alpha   90.00
_cell.angle_beta   90.00
_cell.angle_gamma   90.00
#
_symmetry.space_group_name_H-M   'P 1'
#
loop_
_entity.id
_entity.type
_entity.pdbx_description
1 polymer ?
#
loop_
_entity_poly.entity_id
_entity_poly.type
_entity_poly.pdbx_seq_one_letter_code
_entity_poly.pdbx_strand_id
1 'polypeptide(L)'
;MSLKHLSLSVIALSISLAITGCDSSDKDSQETEVESANQTAASQSTPPLVDSEESVQAKDSKDKKAVEPPMVFNIYNKEDTAGKVTIEQDDNVVKSNLELGWNNRRVNIDEKIVLGEDGYVISQEVSGTSAFGAPIKESFNMNGGKAEWKSLNEQGNASAEQSKFYIPSDSTGVSSNYLVKALLEDDDNSIELLPSGKASLIELDSVTLTKGEEQKTVRLIGVVGLGFTPDFSWYDEDNNFFASDSGGWFGIIADGWGRDNLEKLQKIQKEAENQYLEDLSTKLTHVSEKPILVTNANYVDVEAGELIESKSILVVDGKIDKVVDADAIKASDDYTVVDAQGKTLIPGLWDMHGHLSKSDGLLNIPAGVTNVRDMGNTHDNIVAVERLAEDADIIGGDVYRAGFMDRESPYAMKMGQTVDSLEDAKNGVDWYAERGYIQIKTYSSMEPEWVKPLAEHVHSKGLRLSGHIPAFMTAEEAVDAGFDEIQHINMIFLNFLGKNIDTRKRLRFSIVGEKAHELDLDSKEVNDFVAKLAEKGIEVDPTVSTFNSLFRKGGVIDPEIKPIYDHLPINVSRGYLRPVMDITPELRDDYDKSIKAMSAMVKKLHESGVPIVPGTDAIAGFTLHRELELYADAGISNADVLKLATIGSAKVVGNEANVGSITEGKQADLVFVDGNPLEDIGELRQIALVIKKQRIYKPSEIYRAIGVKPFTASIDF
;
A
#
# COMPACT_ATOMS: atom_id res chain seq x y z
N MET A 1 40.90 8.60 -17.64
CA MET A 1 40.00 7.43 -17.57
C MET A 1 38.66 7.87 -18.12
N SER A 2 38.14 7.15 -19.10
CA SER A 2 36.97 7.53 -19.88
C SER A 2 35.71 7.36 -19.03
N LEU A 3 35.15 8.48 -18.53
CA LEU A 3 33.84 8.48 -17.87
C LEU A 3 32.79 8.14 -18.92
N LYS A 4 32.08 7.04 -18.69
CA LYS A 4 30.95 6.61 -19.49
C LYS A 4 29.85 6.15 -18.54
N HIS A 5 28.71 6.82 -18.67
CA HIS A 5 27.37 6.31 -18.46
C HIS A 5 26.72 6.42 -17.06
N LEU A 6 25.43 6.75 -17.14
CA LEU A 6 24.46 7.09 -16.11
C LEU A 6 23.17 6.31 -16.39
N SER A 7 22.21 6.42 -15.51
CA SER A 7 21.47 5.28 -14.98
C SER A 7 20.10 5.67 -14.46
N LEU A 8 19.15 4.76 -14.21
CA LEU A 8 17.76 5.04 -13.80
C LEU A 8 17.13 4.00 -12.86
N SER A 9 16.67 4.32 -11.66
CA SER A 9 15.85 3.42 -10.83
C SER A 9 14.85 4.23 -9.98
N VAL A 10 13.60 3.77 -9.87
CA VAL A 10 12.42 4.37 -9.20
C VAL A 10 11.41 5.04 -10.16
N ILE A 11 10.58 4.20 -10.79
CA ILE A 11 9.25 4.59 -11.30
C ILE A 11 8.13 4.03 -10.38
N ALA A 12 8.45 3.10 -9.47
CA ALA A 12 7.46 2.32 -8.70
C ALA A 12 6.59 3.13 -7.72
N LEU A 13 7.06 4.27 -7.20
CA LEU A 13 6.36 4.99 -6.12
C LEU A 13 5.19 5.86 -6.61
N SER A 14 5.33 6.49 -7.78
CA SER A 14 4.26 7.31 -8.39
C SER A 14 3.19 6.44 -9.07
N ILE A 15 3.49 5.18 -9.37
CA ILE A 15 2.54 4.20 -9.91
C ILE A 15 1.77 3.49 -8.79
N SER A 16 2.40 3.16 -7.64
CA SER A 16 1.71 2.46 -6.55
C SER A 16 0.52 3.25 -5.98
N LEU A 17 0.61 4.58 -5.90
CA LEU A 17 -0.51 5.47 -5.55
C LEU A 17 -1.57 5.62 -6.67
N ALA A 18 -1.23 5.28 -7.92
CA ALA A 18 -2.16 5.30 -9.05
C ALA A 18 -2.86 3.95 -9.27
N ILE A 19 -2.29 2.84 -8.77
CA ILE A 19 -2.89 1.50 -8.84
C ILE A 19 -3.92 1.29 -7.73
N THR A 20 -3.76 1.91 -6.57
CA THR A 20 -4.74 1.87 -5.47
C THR A 20 -5.77 3.02 -5.52
N GLY A 21 -5.55 4.05 -6.34
CA GLY A 21 -6.37 5.25 -6.40
C GLY A 21 -7.01 5.52 -7.77
N CYS A 22 -8.33 5.33 -7.85
CA CYS A 22 -9.25 5.92 -8.83
C CYS A 22 -8.80 5.90 -10.31
N ASP A 23 -9.29 4.91 -11.07
CA ASP A 23 -9.46 5.06 -12.52
C ASP A 23 -10.54 6.11 -12.79
N SER A 24 -10.13 7.34 -13.10
CA SER A 24 -11.02 8.39 -13.60
C SER A 24 -10.72 8.65 -15.07
N SER A 25 -11.37 7.89 -15.95
CA SER A 25 -11.57 8.34 -17.31
C SER A 25 -12.85 9.18 -17.36
N ASP A 26 -12.72 10.50 -17.24
CA ASP A 26 -13.76 11.41 -17.71
C ASP A 26 -13.15 12.38 -18.71
N LYS A 27 -13.49 12.15 -19.99
CA LYS A 27 -13.51 13.21 -21.00
C LYS A 27 -14.86 13.89 -20.83
N ASP A 28 -14.87 15.11 -20.32
CA ASP A 28 -15.93 16.09 -20.59
C ASP A 28 -15.41 17.49 -20.28
N SER A 29 -14.74 18.08 -21.26
CA SER A 29 -14.59 19.54 -21.31
C SER A 29 -15.83 20.10 -22.00
N GLN A 30 -16.62 20.84 -21.26
CA GLN A 30 -17.75 21.61 -21.76
C GLN A 30 -17.32 22.49 -22.94
N GLU A 31 -17.94 22.28 -24.09
CA GLU A 31 -17.93 23.22 -25.21
C GLU A 31 -18.64 24.51 -24.76
N THR A 32 -17.89 25.59 -24.62
CA THR A 32 -18.44 26.94 -24.75
C THR A 32 -18.05 27.48 -26.11
N GLU A 33 -19.02 27.50 -27.03
CA GLU A 33 -18.96 28.20 -28.31
C GLU A 33 -18.65 29.68 -28.07
N VAL A 34 -17.57 30.17 -28.69
CA VAL A 34 -17.38 31.59 -28.98
C VAL A 34 -17.12 31.70 -30.47
N GLU A 35 -18.14 32.21 -31.18
CA GLU A 35 -18.07 32.61 -32.58
C GLU A 35 -16.91 33.57 -32.82
N SER A 36 -15.99 33.21 -33.71
CA SER A 36 -15.04 34.16 -34.31
C SER A 36 -15.28 34.28 -35.81
N ALA A 37 -15.69 35.46 -36.23
CA ALA A 37 -15.94 35.83 -37.61
C ALA A 37 -14.66 35.84 -38.46
N ASN A 38 -14.81 35.35 -39.69
CA ASN A 38 -13.88 35.44 -40.81
C ASN A 38 -13.36 36.86 -41.06
N GLN A 39 -12.06 37.00 -41.36
CA GLN A 39 -11.58 37.81 -42.49
C GLN A 39 -10.14 37.47 -42.93
N THR A 40 -10.07 37.00 -44.17
CA THR A 40 -9.00 36.97 -45.18
C THR A 40 -7.80 37.93 -45.03
N ALA A 41 -6.58 37.46 -45.33
CA ALA A 41 -5.77 37.96 -46.46
C ALA A 41 -4.50 37.13 -46.76
N ALA A 42 -4.48 36.65 -48.00
CA ALA A 42 -3.40 36.37 -48.95
C ALA A 42 -1.91 36.35 -48.57
N SER A 43 -1.26 35.33 -49.13
CA SER A 43 0.18 35.16 -49.38
C SER A 43 0.80 36.25 -50.25
N GLN A 44 2.12 36.42 -50.15
CA GLN A 44 3.00 36.48 -51.32
C GLN A 44 4.49 36.33 -50.94
N SER A 45 5.13 35.41 -51.66
CA SER A 45 6.56 35.12 -51.75
C SER A 45 7.33 36.19 -52.55
N THR A 46 8.63 36.37 -52.29
CA THR A 46 9.68 36.50 -53.34
C THR A 46 11.10 36.49 -52.71
N PRO A 47 12.16 36.12 -53.48
CA PRO A 47 13.47 35.66 -53.00
C PRO A 47 14.63 36.62 -53.42
N PRO A 48 15.88 36.15 -53.65
CA PRO A 48 17.02 36.12 -52.71
C PRO A 48 18.18 37.07 -53.13
N LEU A 49 19.16 37.32 -52.26
CA LEU A 49 20.45 37.91 -52.67
C LEU A 49 21.65 37.32 -51.91
N VAL A 50 22.57 36.80 -52.71
CA VAL A 50 24.01 36.49 -52.50
C VAL A 50 24.76 37.83 -52.62
N ASP A 51 25.88 38.21 -51.98
CA ASP A 51 27.15 37.56 -51.65
C ASP A 51 27.95 38.51 -50.72
N SER A 52 28.89 38.00 -49.92
CA SER A 52 30.28 38.51 -49.81
C SER A 52 31.02 37.88 -48.63
N GLU A 53 32.10 37.17 -48.98
CA GLU A 53 33.17 36.75 -48.07
C GLU A 53 33.97 37.96 -47.57
N GLU A 54 34.28 38.00 -46.27
CA GLU A 54 35.55 38.54 -45.83
C GLU A 54 36.02 37.81 -44.56
N SER A 55 37.21 37.23 -44.69
CA SER A 55 37.90 36.42 -43.71
C SER A 55 38.51 37.25 -42.59
N VAL A 56 38.30 36.86 -41.33
CA VAL A 56 39.26 37.10 -40.25
C VAL A 56 39.43 35.82 -39.45
N GLN A 57 40.58 35.18 -39.63
CA GLN A 57 41.07 34.10 -38.78
C GLN A 57 41.39 34.64 -37.38
N ALA A 58 40.66 34.15 -36.38
CA ALA A 58 41.14 34.10 -35.00
C ALA A 58 41.17 32.63 -34.58
N LYS A 59 42.37 32.16 -34.23
CA LYS A 59 42.62 30.83 -33.66
C LYS A 59 41.86 30.69 -32.35
N ASP A 60 40.85 29.84 -32.32
CA ASP A 60 40.37 29.23 -31.08
C ASP A 60 40.60 27.72 -31.16
N SER A 61 41.72 27.31 -30.54
CA SER A 61 41.91 25.94 -30.09
C SER A 61 41.00 25.72 -28.89
N LYS A 62 39.81 25.16 -29.12
CA LYS A 62 39.07 24.44 -28.10
C LYS A 62 38.71 23.09 -28.69
N ASP A 63 39.34 22.05 -28.17
CA ASP A 63 38.83 20.69 -28.22
C ASP A 63 37.37 20.73 -27.74
N LYS A 64 36.43 20.75 -28.68
CA LYS A 64 35.05 20.39 -28.37
C LYS A 64 35.10 18.90 -28.04
N LYS A 65 35.04 18.55 -26.75
CA LYS A 65 34.65 17.20 -26.32
C LYS A 65 33.44 16.82 -27.18
N ALA A 66 33.53 15.69 -27.89
CA ALA A 66 32.38 15.17 -28.62
C ALA A 66 31.25 15.00 -27.60
N VAL A 67 30.12 15.65 -27.83
CA VAL A 67 28.92 15.46 -27.00
C VAL A 67 28.51 14.01 -27.22
N GLU A 68 28.66 13.18 -26.18
CA GLU A 68 28.23 11.79 -26.24
C GLU A 68 26.70 11.73 -26.49
N PRO A 69 26.21 10.75 -27.27
CA PRO A 69 24.79 10.61 -27.48
C PRO A 69 24.07 10.34 -26.14
N PRO A 70 22.83 10.84 -25.98
CA PRO A 70 22.07 10.59 -24.77
C PRO A 70 21.82 9.10 -24.57
N MET A 71 21.87 8.65 -23.32
CA MET A 71 21.43 7.31 -22.96
C MET A 71 19.92 7.27 -22.92
N VAL A 72 19.35 6.19 -23.44
CA VAL A 72 17.90 6.00 -23.51
C VAL A 72 17.55 4.67 -22.86
N PHE A 73 16.49 4.68 -22.06
CA PHE A 73 15.88 3.49 -21.47
C PHE A 73 14.42 3.45 -21.92
N ASN A 74 14.01 2.36 -22.55
CA ASN A 74 12.63 2.19 -23.00
C ASN A 74 11.79 1.60 -21.87
N ILE A 75 10.58 2.13 -21.70
CA ILE A 75 9.62 1.64 -20.73
C ILE A 75 8.52 0.89 -21.48
N TYR A 76 8.27 -0.36 -21.10
CA TYR A 76 7.24 -1.21 -21.68
C TYR A 76 6.14 -1.47 -20.66
N ASN A 77 4.90 -1.48 -21.10
CA ASN A 77 3.79 -2.11 -20.38
C ASN A 77 3.52 -3.51 -20.96
N LYS A 78 2.45 -4.17 -20.53
CA LYS A 78 2.07 -5.50 -21.03
C LYS A 78 1.77 -5.56 -22.53
N GLU A 79 1.40 -4.46 -23.16
CA GLU A 79 0.97 -4.41 -24.55
C GLU A 79 2.06 -3.85 -25.46
N ASP A 80 2.63 -2.69 -25.13
CA ASP A 80 3.58 -1.94 -25.96
C ASP A 80 4.49 -1.01 -25.14
N THR A 81 5.26 -0.17 -25.81
CA THR A 81 6.06 0.91 -25.25
C THR A 81 5.17 1.93 -24.55
N ALA A 82 5.36 2.09 -23.25
CA ALA A 82 4.65 3.05 -22.42
C ALA A 82 5.36 4.39 -22.31
N GLY A 83 6.66 4.43 -22.61
CA GLY A 83 7.47 5.62 -22.39
C GLY A 83 8.95 5.38 -22.55
N LYS A 84 9.74 6.34 -22.07
CA LYS A 84 11.19 6.28 -22.07
C LYS A 84 11.76 7.19 -21.00
N VAL A 85 13.02 6.94 -20.66
CA VAL A 85 13.84 7.94 -19.97
C VAL A 85 15.08 8.22 -20.79
N THR A 86 15.37 9.52 -20.94
CA THR A 86 16.55 10.03 -21.63
C THR A 86 17.50 10.64 -20.62
N ILE A 87 18.80 10.40 -20.74
CA ILE A 87 19.83 10.95 -19.86
C ILE A 87 20.96 11.57 -20.68
N GLU A 88 21.38 12.75 -20.29
CA GLU A 88 22.54 13.46 -20.81
C GLU A 88 23.51 13.75 -19.67
N GLN A 89 24.80 13.42 -19.86
CA GLN A 89 25.87 13.78 -18.95
C GLN A 89 26.79 14.82 -19.57
N ASP A 90 27.10 15.88 -18.82
CA ASP A 90 28.20 16.78 -19.11
C ASP A 90 29.04 16.95 -17.84
N ASP A 91 30.22 16.32 -17.82
CA ASP A 91 31.11 16.21 -16.66
C ASP A 91 30.36 15.73 -15.38
N ASN A 92 30.19 16.60 -14.38
CA ASN A 92 29.51 16.28 -13.13
C ASN A 92 28.03 16.69 -13.11
N VAL A 93 27.49 17.19 -14.23
CA VAL A 93 26.08 17.57 -14.37
C VAL A 93 25.36 16.52 -15.19
N VAL A 94 24.22 16.08 -14.65
CA VAL A 94 23.37 15.05 -15.23
C VAL A 94 21.98 15.61 -15.42
N LYS A 95 21.47 15.50 -16.64
CA LYS A 95 20.10 15.89 -16.96
C LYS A 95 19.36 14.65 -17.41
N SER A 96 18.13 14.50 -16.97
CA SER A 96 17.27 13.42 -17.42
C SER A 96 15.83 13.86 -17.57
N ASN A 97 15.12 13.16 -18.45
CA ASN A 97 13.71 13.36 -18.70
C ASN A 97 13.01 12.01 -18.78
N LEU A 98 11.99 11.82 -17.94
CA LEU A 98 11.09 10.68 -17.94
C LEU A 98 9.78 11.08 -18.64
N GLU A 99 9.43 10.35 -19.69
CA GLU A 99 8.11 10.37 -20.33
C GLU A 99 7.44 9.02 -20.11
N LEU A 100 6.26 9.01 -19.49
CA LEU A 100 5.49 7.78 -19.27
C LEU A 100 4.00 8.03 -19.48
N GLY A 101 3.34 7.14 -20.22
CA GLY A 101 1.91 7.21 -20.48
C GLY A 101 1.25 5.84 -20.44
N TRP A 102 0.08 5.79 -19.80
CA TRP A 102 -0.82 4.64 -19.87
C TRP A 102 -2.25 5.14 -19.72
N ASN A 103 -3.17 4.56 -20.47
CA ASN A 103 -4.56 5.01 -20.52
C ASN A 103 -4.64 6.54 -20.74
N ASN A 104 -5.34 7.25 -19.85
CA ASN A 104 -5.48 8.70 -19.84
C ASN A 104 -4.49 9.42 -18.89
N ARG A 105 -3.49 8.70 -18.36
CA ARG A 105 -2.48 9.24 -17.44
C ARG A 105 -1.19 9.56 -18.17
N ARG A 106 -0.54 10.66 -17.80
CA ARG A 106 0.76 11.08 -18.37
C ARG A 106 1.64 11.57 -17.25
N VAL A 107 2.86 11.04 -17.16
CA VAL A 107 3.92 11.51 -16.27
C VAL A 107 5.01 12.10 -17.16
N ASN A 108 5.45 13.31 -16.81
CA ASN A 108 6.61 13.93 -17.41
C ASN A 108 7.45 14.53 -16.29
N ILE A 109 8.70 14.10 -16.13
CA ILE A 109 9.59 14.59 -15.08
C ILE A 109 10.93 14.96 -15.71
N ASP A 110 11.33 16.21 -15.53
CA ASP A 110 12.68 16.69 -15.77
C ASP A 110 13.47 16.68 -14.47
N GLU A 111 14.67 16.13 -14.50
CA GLU A 111 15.58 16.08 -13.37
C GLU A 111 16.98 16.56 -13.77
N LYS A 112 17.59 17.35 -12.89
CA LYS A 112 18.98 17.78 -13.00
C LYS A 112 19.72 17.45 -11.71
N ILE A 113 20.78 16.66 -11.82
CA ILE A 113 21.67 16.26 -10.72
C ILE A 113 23.04 16.89 -10.93
N VAL A 114 23.68 17.33 -9.85
CA VAL A 114 25.10 17.70 -9.82
C VAL A 114 25.81 16.80 -8.81
N LEU A 115 26.88 16.17 -9.27
CA LEU A 115 27.71 15.28 -8.47
C LEU A 115 28.90 16.02 -7.85
N GLY A 116 29.24 15.63 -6.62
CA GLY A 116 30.49 15.97 -5.96
C GLY A 116 31.69 15.22 -6.56
N GLU A 117 32.89 15.57 -6.10
CA GLU A 117 34.13 14.89 -6.53
C GLU A 117 34.17 13.41 -6.09
N ASP A 118 33.43 13.08 -5.03
CA ASP A 118 33.20 11.76 -4.45
C ASP A 118 32.07 10.97 -5.14
N GLY A 119 31.42 11.54 -6.15
CA GLY A 119 30.31 10.89 -6.86
C GLY A 119 28.95 10.99 -6.15
N TYR A 120 28.88 11.61 -4.96
CA TYR A 120 27.61 11.83 -4.26
C TYR A 120 26.79 12.96 -4.90
N VAL A 121 25.47 12.86 -4.81
CA VAL A 121 24.57 13.94 -5.25
C VAL A 121 24.70 15.11 -4.29
N ILE A 122 25.19 16.26 -4.78
CA ILE A 122 25.32 17.51 -3.98
C ILE A 122 24.27 18.56 -4.36
N SER A 123 23.62 18.40 -5.51
CA SER A 123 22.47 19.23 -5.89
C SER A 123 21.53 18.41 -6.78
N GLN A 124 20.23 18.57 -6.58
CA GLN A 124 19.20 17.94 -7.39
C GLN A 124 18.03 18.90 -7.57
N GLU A 125 17.53 19.04 -8.79
CA GLU A 125 16.32 19.77 -9.14
C GLU A 125 15.39 18.83 -9.90
N VAL A 126 14.13 18.73 -9.48
CA VAL A 126 13.10 17.90 -10.12
C VAL A 126 11.89 18.78 -10.42
N SER A 127 11.36 18.68 -11.62
CA SER A 127 10.13 19.38 -12.01
C SER A 127 9.32 18.58 -13.01
N GLY A 128 8.01 18.79 -13.08
CA GLY A 128 7.20 18.08 -14.06
C GLY A 128 5.72 18.01 -13.70
N THR A 129 5.07 16.94 -14.17
CA THR A 129 3.68 16.62 -13.92
C THR A 129 3.55 15.14 -13.54
N SER A 130 2.83 14.87 -12.45
CA SER A 130 2.43 13.52 -12.04
C SER A 130 1.37 12.93 -12.99
N ALA A 131 1.02 11.65 -12.77
CA ALA A 131 0.12 10.88 -13.63
C ALA A 131 -1.26 11.52 -13.84
N PHE A 132 -1.74 12.29 -12.86
CA PHE A 132 -3.02 12.99 -12.88
C PHE A 132 -2.88 14.51 -13.13
N GLY A 133 -1.71 14.95 -13.61
CA GLY A 133 -1.45 16.34 -14.00
C GLY A 133 -1.03 17.27 -12.86
N ALA A 134 -0.94 16.80 -11.61
CA ALA A 134 -0.47 17.64 -10.51
C ALA A 134 1.01 18.02 -10.72
N PRO A 135 1.39 19.30 -10.49
CA PRO A 135 2.76 19.74 -10.71
C PRO A 135 3.72 19.06 -9.74
N ILE A 136 4.93 18.81 -10.22
CA ILE A 136 6.07 18.33 -9.43
C ILE A 136 7.09 19.46 -9.40
N LYS A 137 7.61 19.74 -8.20
CA LYS A 137 8.74 20.65 -8.00
C LYS A 137 9.46 20.27 -6.72
N GLU A 138 10.73 19.95 -6.84
CA GLU A 138 11.60 19.58 -5.73
C GLU A 138 13.04 20.06 -5.99
N SER A 139 13.74 20.40 -4.92
CA SER A 139 15.14 20.80 -4.94
C SER A 139 15.85 20.30 -3.71
N PHE A 140 17.10 19.89 -3.87
CA PHE A 140 18.03 19.53 -2.81
C PHE A 140 19.40 20.18 -3.09
N ASN A 141 20.06 20.66 -2.04
CA ASN A 141 21.41 21.21 -2.11
C ASN A 141 22.23 20.87 -0.86
N MET A 142 23.50 20.52 -1.08
CA MET A 142 24.52 20.34 -0.05
C MET A 142 25.52 21.51 -0.11
N ASN A 143 25.52 22.37 0.91
CA ASN A 143 26.41 23.53 0.99
C ASN A 143 27.15 23.56 2.33
N GLY A 144 28.46 23.34 2.31
CA GLY A 144 29.32 23.46 3.50
C GLY A 144 28.90 22.57 4.67
N GLY A 145 28.53 21.31 4.41
CA GLY A 145 28.06 20.35 5.43
C GLY A 145 26.62 20.55 5.90
N LYS A 146 25.85 21.38 5.17
CA LYS A 146 24.42 21.59 5.39
C LYS A 146 23.64 21.09 4.18
N ALA A 147 22.76 20.13 4.42
CA ALA A 147 21.76 19.67 3.47
C ALA A 147 20.49 20.53 3.61
N GLU A 148 19.93 20.97 2.49
CA GLU A 148 18.65 21.68 2.43
C GLU A 148 17.81 21.10 1.30
N TRP A 149 16.53 20.81 1.58
CA TRP A 149 15.58 20.35 0.57
C TRP A 149 14.27 21.09 0.65
N LYS A 150 13.58 21.15 -0.49
CA LYS A 150 12.27 21.77 -0.62
C LYS A 150 11.51 21.15 -1.78
N SER A 151 10.29 20.68 -1.52
CA SER A 151 9.30 20.31 -2.51
C SER A 151 8.06 21.22 -2.41
N LEU A 152 7.00 20.91 -3.16
CA LEU A 152 5.70 21.58 -3.00
C LEU A 152 5.05 21.30 -1.65
N ASN A 153 5.34 20.15 -1.05
CA ASN A 153 4.70 19.67 0.17
C ASN A 153 5.65 19.64 1.37
N GLU A 154 6.95 19.81 1.17
CA GLU A 154 7.92 19.62 2.25
C GLU A 154 9.04 20.63 2.14
N GLN A 155 9.63 21.03 3.26
CA GLN A 155 10.93 21.65 3.28
C GLN A 155 11.67 21.21 4.54
N GLY A 156 12.98 21.05 4.42
CA GLY A 156 13.80 20.61 5.53
C GLY A 156 15.26 20.96 5.33
N ASN A 157 16.01 20.82 6.43
CA ASN A 157 17.45 20.96 6.42
C ASN A 157 18.05 20.10 7.52
N ALA A 158 19.28 19.66 7.32
CA ALA A 158 20.03 18.88 8.28
C ALA A 158 21.51 19.23 8.20
N SER A 159 22.22 19.12 9.33
CA SER A 159 23.66 18.95 9.28
C SER A 159 23.96 17.57 8.71
N ALA A 160 24.72 17.53 7.64
CA ALA A 160 24.99 16.31 6.90
C ALA A 160 26.41 16.35 6.36
N GLU A 161 27.12 15.25 6.60
CA GLU A 161 28.37 14.96 5.90
C GLU A 161 28.06 14.47 4.48
N GLN A 162 29.06 14.46 3.61
CA GLN A 162 28.89 13.99 2.23
C GLN A 162 28.49 12.51 2.13
N SER A 163 28.73 11.71 3.18
CA SER A 163 28.35 10.30 3.26
C SER A 163 26.84 10.03 3.37
N LYS A 164 26.00 11.06 3.53
CA LYS A 164 24.54 10.89 3.55
C LYS A 164 23.93 11.08 2.17
N PHE A 165 23.01 10.21 1.78
CA PHE A 165 22.36 10.25 0.47
C PHE A 165 20.94 10.82 0.54
N TYR A 166 20.64 11.81 -0.30
CA TYR A 166 19.30 12.39 -0.38
C TYR A 166 18.37 11.52 -1.24
N ILE A 167 17.24 11.12 -0.67
CA ILE A 167 16.18 10.44 -1.40
C ILE A 167 15.17 11.50 -1.85
N PRO A 168 14.95 11.73 -3.16
CA PRO A 168 13.94 12.66 -3.64
C PRO A 168 12.53 12.07 -3.51
N SER A 169 11.51 12.92 -3.41
CA SER A 169 10.12 12.48 -3.35
C SER A 169 9.67 12.01 -4.74
N ASP A 170 9.98 12.80 -5.77
CA ASP A 170 9.80 12.42 -7.18
C ASP A 170 11.16 12.44 -7.88
N SER A 171 11.36 11.54 -8.84
CA SER A 171 12.58 11.48 -9.64
C SER A 171 12.26 10.86 -10.99
N THR A 172 13.14 11.07 -11.96
CA THR A 172 13.16 10.20 -13.16
C THR A 172 13.63 8.80 -12.79
N GLY A 173 14.30 8.68 -11.64
CA GLY A 173 14.94 7.49 -11.11
C GLY A 173 16.47 7.57 -11.20
N VAL A 174 17.02 8.56 -11.90
CA VAL A 174 18.47 8.59 -12.14
C VAL A 174 19.30 8.65 -10.86
N SER A 175 18.78 9.34 -9.85
CA SER A 175 19.38 9.44 -8.51
C SER A 175 19.64 8.08 -7.84
N SER A 176 18.76 7.09 -7.96
CA SER A 176 18.85 5.81 -7.22
C SER A 176 20.04 4.94 -7.61
N ASN A 177 20.56 5.09 -8.83
CA ASN A 177 21.78 4.38 -9.20
C ASN A 177 23.03 4.93 -8.51
N TYR A 178 23.08 6.24 -8.25
CA TYR A 178 24.18 6.78 -7.47
C TYR A 178 24.11 6.33 -6.02
N LEU A 179 22.90 6.11 -5.49
CA LEU A 179 22.74 5.43 -4.21
C LEU A 179 23.34 4.03 -4.29
N VAL A 180 23.03 3.24 -5.32
CA VAL A 180 23.62 1.89 -5.47
C VAL A 180 25.13 1.92 -5.63
N LYS A 181 25.69 2.83 -6.43
CA LYS A 181 27.15 2.99 -6.56
C LYS A 181 27.79 3.34 -5.22
N ALA A 182 27.21 4.28 -4.49
CA ALA A 182 27.70 4.65 -3.16
C ALA A 182 27.60 3.47 -2.18
N LEU A 183 26.50 2.69 -2.21
CA LEU A 183 26.33 1.50 -1.39
C LEU A 183 27.39 0.43 -1.72
N LEU A 184 27.71 0.21 -2.99
CA LEU A 184 28.74 -0.76 -3.41
C LEU A 184 30.17 -0.32 -3.07
N GLU A 185 30.40 0.96 -2.81
CA GLU A 185 31.70 1.51 -2.40
C GLU A 185 31.86 1.55 -0.87
N ASP A 186 30.77 1.42 -0.11
CA ASP A 186 30.78 1.40 1.35
C ASP A 186 31.13 0.00 1.90
N ASP A 187 32.02 -0.06 2.88
CA ASP A 187 32.52 -1.33 3.44
C ASP A 187 31.41 -2.19 4.07
N ASP A 188 30.36 -1.56 4.60
CA ASP A 188 29.20 -2.22 5.23
C ASP A 188 28.00 -2.32 4.27
N ASN A 189 28.19 -1.95 3.00
CA ASN A 189 27.15 -1.87 1.99
C ASN A 189 25.93 -1.03 2.45
N SER A 190 26.17 0.04 3.21
CA SER A 190 25.07 0.74 3.87
C SER A 190 25.28 2.24 4.08
N ILE A 191 24.23 3.02 3.78
CA ILE A 191 24.29 4.47 3.74
C ILE A 191 23.14 5.10 4.53
N GLU A 192 23.46 6.12 5.33
CA GLU A 192 22.48 6.96 6.00
C GLU A 192 21.77 7.87 4.99
N LEU A 193 20.45 7.99 5.12
CA LEU A 193 19.60 8.70 4.18
C LEU A 193 19.17 10.06 4.72
N LEU A 194 18.89 10.97 3.80
CA LEU A 194 18.16 12.21 4.04
C LEU A 194 16.80 12.13 3.34
N PRO A 195 15.71 12.60 3.96
CA PRO A 195 15.63 13.23 5.30
C PRO A 195 15.93 12.33 6.50
N SER A 196 15.69 11.01 6.38
CA SER A 196 15.92 10.04 7.45
C SER A 196 16.00 8.62 6.90
N GLY A 197 16.47 7.69 7.74
CA GLY A 197 16.53 6.27 7.42
C GLY A 197 17.92 5.83 7.00
N LYS A 198 18.04 4.56 6.62
CA LYS A 198 19.28 3.92 6.20
C LYS A 198 18.96 2.96 5.06
N ALA A 199 19.77 2.98 4.01
CA ALA A 199 19.69 2.02 2.91
C ALA A 199 20.80 0.97 3.06
N SER A 200 20.52 -0.25 2.62
CA SER A 200 21.54 -1.30 2.46
C SER A 200 21.29 -2.09 1.19
N LEU A 201 22.33 -2.69 0.61
CA LEU A 201 22.19 -3.49 -0.60
C LEU A 201 22.16 -5.00 -0.32
N ILE A 202 21.44 -5.74 -1.16
CA ILE A 202 21.53 -7.20 -1.29
C ILE A 202 21.82 -7.55 -2.75
N GLU A 203 22.80 -8.40 -3.00
CA GLU A 203 23.07 -8.96 -4.34
C GLU A 203 22.44 -10.35 -4.42
N LEU A 204 21.69 -10.63 -5.49
CA LEU A 204 20.90 -11.87 -5.61
C LEU A 204 21.37 -12.78 -6.75
N ASP A 205 21.34 -12.30 -8.00
CA ASP A 205 21.59 -13.14 -9.18
C ASP A 205 22.34 -12.39 -10.29
N SER A 206 22.85 -13.11 -11.29
CA SER A 206 23.49 -12.54 -12.47
C SER A 206 23.16 -13.33 -13.74
N VAL A 207 22.94 -12.62 -14.84
CA VAL A 207 22.51 -13.20 -16.10
C VAL A 207 23.29 -12.59 -17.25
N THR A 208 23.78 -13.43 -18.16
CA THR A 208 24.35 -12.96 -19.44
C THR A 208 23.26 -12.90 -20.50
N LEU A 209 23.00 -11.70 -21.00
CA LEU A 209 22.07 -11.42 -22.08
C LEU A 209 22.79 -11.34 -23.42
N THR A 210 22.05 -11.59 -24.49
CA THR A 210 22.55 -11.56 -25.87
C THR A 210 21.75 -10.58 -26.73
N LYS A 211 22.44 -9.82 -27.58
CA LYS A 211 21.89 -8.95 -28.60
C LYS A 211 22.68 -9.14 -29.90
N GLY A 212 22.19 -9.99 -30.79
CA GLY A 212 22.98 -10.41 -31.96
C GLY A 212 24.26 -11.14 -31.52
N GLU A 213 25.43 -10.60 -31.87
CA GLU A 213 26.74 -11.11 -31.43
C GLU A 213 27.22 -10.46 -30.11
N GLU A 214 26.56 -9.39 -29.65
CA GLU A 214 26.91 -8.70 -28.40
C GLU A 214 26.39 -9.49 -27.19
N GLN A 215 27.20 -9.57 -26.14
CA GLN A 215 26.83 -10.17 -24.85
C GLN A 215 27.06 -9.14 -23.74
N LYS A 216 26.19 -9.14 -22.74
CA LYS A 216 26.36 -8.33 -21.53
C LYS A 216 25.88 -9.11 -20.32
N THR A 217 26.70 -9.14 -19.27
CA THR A 217 26.30 -9.68 -17.97
C THR A 217 25.70 -8.59 -17.13
N VAL A 218 24.56 -8.89 -16.49
CA VAL A 218 23.86 -7.98 -15.60
C VAL A 218 23.56 -8.68 -14.29
N ARG A 219 23.59 -7.94 -13.18
CA ARG A 219 23.37 -8.42 -11.81
C ARG A 219 22.12 -7.81 -11.22
N LEU A 220 21.35 -8.63 -10.52
CA LEU A 220 20.19 -8.19 -9.77
C LEU A 220 20.63 -7.72 -8.38
N ILE A 221 20.36 -6.45 -8.09
CA ILE A 221 20.64 -5.81 -6.81
C ILE A 221 19.31 -5.33 -6.23
N GLY A 222 19.09 -5.60 -4.95
CA GLY A 222 17.98 -5.07 -4.16
C GLY A 222 18.46 -3.99 -3.19
N VAL A 223 17.78 -2.84 -3.15
CA VAL A 223 18.02 -1.79 -2.16
C VAL A 223 16.96 -1.87 -1.05
N VAL A 224 17.40 -2.20 0.16
CA VAL A 224 16.57 -2.31 1.37
C VAL A 224 16.50 -0.96 2.09
N GLY A 225 15.38 -0.67 2.76
CA GLY A 225 15.23 0.50 3.64
C GLY A 225 14.54 1.71 3.00
N LEU A 226 14.26 1.65 1.70
CA LEU A 226 13.47 2.68 1.00
C LEU A 226 11.96 2.48 1.19
N GLY A 227 11.51 1.22 1.15
CA GLY A 227 10.12 0.79 1.37
C GLY A 227 10.06 -0.47 2.25
N PHE A 228 8.89 -1.13 2.29
CA PHE A 228 8.68 -2.35 3.07
C PHE A 228 9.32 -3.60 2.44
N THR A 229 9.64 -3.55 1.15
CA THR A 229 10.38 -4.58 0.43
C THR A 229 11.57 -3.93 -0.27
N PRO A 230 12.62 -4.71 -0.62
CA PRO A 230 13.74 -4.18 -1.38
C PRO A 230 13.27 -3.66 -2.75
N ASP A 231 13.89 -2.60 -3.23
CA ASP A 231 13.73 -2.12 -4.62
C ASP A 231 14.75 -2.84 -5.52
N PHE A 232 14.26 -3.68 -6.41
CA PHE A 232 15.07 -4.57 -7.24
C PHE A 232 15.35 -3.96 -8.61
N SER A 233 16.61 -3.99 -9.03
CA SER A 233 17.05 -3.49 -10.32
C SER A 233 18.28 -4.24 -10.82
N TRP A 234 18.43 -4.29 -12.14
CA TRP A 234 19.54 -4.93 -12.84
C TRP A 234 20.62 -3.91 -13.17
N TYR A 235 21.87 -4.25 -12.89
CA TYR A 235 23.04 -3.41 -13.10
C TYR A 235 24.08 -4.14 -13.95
N ASP A 236 24.75 -3.45 -14.86
CA ASP A 236 25.82 -4.04 -15.66
C ASP A 236 27.15 -4.15 -14.90
N GLU A 237 28.18 -4.61 -15.60
CA GLU A 237 29.51 -4.88 -15.05
C GLU A 237 30.20 -3.60 -14.52
N ASP A 238 29.76 -2.42 -14.99
CA ASP A 238 30.27 -1.11 -14.58
C ASP A 238 29.39 -0.47 -13.48
N ASN A 239 28.52 -1.26 -12.83
CA ASN A 239 27.55 -0.80 -11.82
C ASN A 239 26.56 0.25 -12.37
N ASN A 240 26.25 0.22 -13.67
CA ASN A 240 25.24 1.10 -14.24
C ASN A 240 23.91 0.38 -14.33
N PHE A 241 22.84 1.06 -13.95
CA PHE A 241 21.48 0.57 -14.16
C PHE A 241 21.27 0.12 -15.61
N PHE A 242 20.64 -1.03 -15.75
CA PHE A 242 20.40 -1.69 -17.02
C PHE A 242 18.91 -1.96 -17.27
N ALA A 243 18.20 -2.48 -16.26
CA ALA A 243 16.79 -2.81 -16.37
C ALA A 243 16.12 -2.93 -14.99
N SER A 244 14.79 -2.86 -14.95
CA SER A 244 14.01 -3.18 -13.76
C SER A 244 12.60 -3.65 -14.13
N ASP A 245 12.00 -4.42 -13.23
CA ASP A 245 10.57 -4.71 -13.24
C ASP A 245 9.87 -3.97 -12.12
N SER A 246 8.68 -3.44 -12.40
CA SER A 246 7.77 -2.85 -11.42
C SER A 246 6.51 -3.71 -11.30
N GLY A 247 6.67 -4.94 -10.80
CA GLY A 247 5.58 -5.88 -10.55
C GLY A 247 4.86 -6.35 -11.82
N GLY A 248 5.58 -6.40 -12.95
CA GLY A 248 5.04 -6.75 -14.27
C GLY A 248 4.09 -5.72 -14.88
N TRP A 249 3.93 -4.54 -14.26
CA TRP A 249 3.10 -3.46 -14.80
C TRP A 249 3.87 -2.60 -15.80
N PHE A 250 5.08 -2.19 -15.42
CA PHE A 250 6.07 -1.68 -16.37
C PHE A 250 7.41 -2.37 -16.16
N GLY A 251 8.13 -2.57 -17.26
CA GLY A 251 9.53 -2.92 -17.23
C GLY A 251 10.34 -1.87 -17.99
N ILE A 252 11.53 -1.57 -17.47
CA ILE A 252 12.46 -0.61 -18.04
C ILE A 252 13.68 -1.39 -18.51
N ILE A 253 14.21 -1.07 -19.69
CA ILE A 253 15.46 -1.66 -20.17
C ILE A 253 16.24 -0.68 -21.04
N ALA A 254 17.57 -0.75 -20.98
CA ALA A 254 18.48 0.02 -21.83
C ALA A 254 18.11 -0.13 -23.32
N ASP A 255 18.16 0.98 -24.05
CA ASP A 255 17.79 1.00 -25.47
C ASP A 255 18.59 0.01 -26.31
N GLY A 256 17.90 -0.60 -27.27
CA GLY A 256 18.44 -1.63 -28.14
C GLY A 256 18.57 -3.03 -27.51
N TRP A 257 18.32 -3.25 -26.21
CA TRP A 257 18.36 -4.59 -25.62
C TRP A 257 17.03 -5.35 -25.73
N GLY A 258 15.94 -4.65 -26.05
CA GLY A 258 14.68 -5.22 -26.51
C GLY A 258 13.82 -5.87 -25.43
N ARG A 259 12.54 -6.03 -25.76
CA ARG A 259 11.51 -6.57 -24.85
C ARG A 259 11.74 -8.03 -24.46
N ASP A 260 12.23 -8.86 -25.38
CA ASP A 260 12.48 -10.29 -25.10
C ASP A 260 13.52 -10.49 -23.98
N ASN A 261 14.51 -9.61 -23.87
CA ASN A 261 15.47 -9.67 -22.78
C ASN A 261 14.87 -9.11 -21.49
N LEU A 262 14.04 -8.06 -21.56
CA LEU A 262 13.30 -7.57 -20.40
C LEU A 262 12.39 -8.67 -19.81
N GLU A 263 11.62 -9.38 -20.62
CA GLU A 263 10.73 -10.46 -20.15
C GLU A 263 11.50 -11.59 -19.44
N LYS A 264 12.73 -11.92 -19.90
CA LYS A 264 13.61 -12.86 -19.20
C LYS A 264 14.03 -12.33 -17.83
N LEU A 265 14.46 -11.06 -17.77
CA LEU A 265 14.87 -10.42 -16.52
C LEU A 265 13.71 -10.29 -15.53
N GLN A 266 12.50 -9.96 -16.00
CA GLN A 266 11.29 -9.88 -15.16
C GLN A 266 10.98 -11.23 -14.49
N LYS A 267 11.11 -12.33 -15.23
CA LYS A 267 10.89 -13.67 -14.67
C LYS A 267 11.89 -13.97 -13.55
N ILE A 268 13.17 -13.72 -13.80
CA ILE A 268 14.24 -14.00 -12.83
C ILE A 268 14.12 -13.08 -11.60
N GLN A 269 13.83 -11.80 -11.81
CA GLN A 269 13.57 -10.86 -10.72
C GLN A 269 12.40 -11.32 -9.85
N LYS A 270 11.27 -11.72 -10.45
CA LYS A 270 10.11 -12.22 -9.71
C LYS A 270 10.42 -13.50 -8.90
N GLU A 271 11.25 -14.39 -9.45
CA GLU A 271 11.71 -15.59 -8.72
C GLU A 271 12.58 -15.19 -7.52
N ALA A 272 13.51 -14.25 -7.70
CA ALA A 272 14.37 -13.73 -6.65
C ALA A 272 13.59 -12.97 -5.56
N GLU A 273 12.56 -12.20 -5.93
CA GLU A 273 11.64 -11.53 -5.00
C GLU A 273 10.90 -12.54 -4.11
N ASN A 274 10.41 -13.65 -4.68
CA ASN A 274 9.76 -14.70 -3.89
C ASN A 274 10.75 -15.39 -2.96
N GLN A 275 11.95 -15.73 -3.47
CA GLN A 275 12.99 -16.36 -2.67
C GLN A 275 13.41 -15.46 -1.49
N TYR A 276 13.49 -14.15 -1.70
CA TYR A 276 13.76 -13.20 -0.61
C TYR A 276 12.72 -13.28 0.52
N LEU A 277 11.44 -13.41 0.19
CA LEU A 277 10.37 -13.56 1.20
C LEU A 277 10.47 -14.92 1.92
N GLU A 278 10.86 -15.98 1.22
CA GLU A 278 11.09 -17.31 1.79
C GLU A 278 12.30 -17.33 2.74
N ASP A 279 13.39 -16.67 2.35
CA ASP A 279 14.58 -16.53 3.17
C ASP A 279 14.28 -15.72 4.44
N LEU A 280 13.50 -14.65 4.32
CA LEU A 280 13.01 -13.90 5.48
C LEU A 280 12.14 -14.76 6.39
N SER A 281 11.21 -15.54 5.83
CA SER A 281 10.35 -16.42 6.63
C SER A 281 11.17 -17.45 7.39
N THR A 282 12.12 -18.11 6.72
CA THR A 282 13.03 -19.09 7.31
C THR A 282 13.85 -18.48 8.44
N LYS A 283 14.31 -17.23 8.26
CA LYS A 283 15.14 -16.53 9.24
C LYS A 283 14.37 -15.99 10.44
N LEU A 284 13.13 -15.54 10.24
CA LEU A 284 12.38 -14.74 11.22
C LEU A 284 11.22 -15.51 11.89
N THR A 285 10.90 -16.70 11.41
CA THR A 285 9.90 -17.59 12.02
C THR A 285 10.58 -18.54 13.00
N HIS A 286 10.34 -18.36 14.29
CA HIS A 286 10.88 -19.25 15.32
C HIS A 286 9.86 -20.34 15.65
N VAL A 287 10.07 -21.56 15.17
CA VAL A 287 9.16 -22.68 15.42
C VAL A 287 9.55 -23.40 16.70
N SER A 288 8.63 -23.51 17.66
CA SER A 288 8.86 -24.28 18.88
C SER A 288 8.70 -25.77 18.63
N GLU A 289 9.74 -26.57 18.90
CA GLU A 289 9.67 -28.04 18.87
C GLU A 289 9.05 -28.65 20.15
N LYS A 290 8.83 -27.82 21.17
CA LYS A 290 8.26 -28.17 22.47
C LYS A 290 6.92 -27.47 22.66
N PRO A 291 6.06 -27.95 23.58
CA PRO A 291 4.93 -27.14 24.03
C PRO A 291 5.40 -25.78 24.55
N ILE A 292 4.65 -24.73 24.23
CA ILE A 292 4.97 -23.37 24.65
C ILE A 292 4.25 -23.11 25.97
N LEU A 293 4.99 -22.71 27.00
CA LEU A 293 4.42 -22.30 28.29
C LEU A 293 4.58 -20.79 28.41
N VAL A 294 3.45 -20.07 28.36
CA VAL A 294 3.41 -18.64 28.68
C VAL A 294 3.19 -18.48 30.17
N THR A 295 4.10 -17.83 30.88
CA THR A 295 4.02 -17.56 32.33
C THR A 295 3.68 -16.09 32.60
N ASN A 296 3.15 -15.79 33.79
CA ASN A 296 2.83 -14.42 34.22
C ASN A 296 1.89 -13.66 33.26
N ALA A 297 1.00 -14.38 32.59
CA ALA A 297 0.09 -13.80 31.60
C ALA A 297 -1.03 -13.01 32.27
N ASN A 298 -1.14 -11.74 31.92
CA ASN A 298 -2.37 -10.98 32.04
C ASN A 298 -3.01 -10.96 30.65
N TYR A 299 -4.26 -11.38 30.49
CA TYR A 299 -4.92 -11.41 29.18
C TYR A 299 -6.30 -10.79 29.21
N VAL A 300 -6.71 -10.19 28.09
CA VAL A 300 -8.06 -9.65 27.93
C VAL A 300 -9.01 -10.78 27.54
N ASP A 301 -9.98 -11.06 28.40
CA ASP A 301 -11.16 -11.82 28.01
C ASP A 301 -12.04 -10.91 27.14
N VAL A 302 -11.88 -11.01 25.83
CA VAL A 302 -12.57 -10.17 24.85
C VAL A 302 -14.08 -10.40 24.78
N GLU A 303 -14.59 -11.51 25.33
CA GLU A 303 -16.04 -11.72 25.41
C GLU A 303 -16.65 -10.99 26.60
N ALA A 304 -15.96 -11.02 27.74
CA ALA A 304 -16.35 -10.34 28.98
C ALA A 304 -15.96 -8.84 29.02
N GLY A 305 -14.92 -8.46 28.28
CA GLY A 305 -14.34 -7.11 28.30
C GLY A 305 -13.48 -6.82 29.53
N GLU A 306 -12.87 -7.85 30.13
CA GLU A 306 -12.15 -7.76 31.41
C GLU A 306 -10.72 -8.27 31.30
N LEU A 307 -9.83 -7.71 32.14
CA LEU A 307 -8.46 -8.18 32.28
C LEU A 307 -8.42 -9.35 33.29
N ILE A 308 -7.89 -10.49 32.84
CA ILE A 308 -7.66 -11.67 33.68
C ILE A 308 -6.17 -11.75 33.99
N GLU A 309 -5.82 -11.62 35.25
CA GLU A 309 -4.42 -11.49 35.70
C GLU A 309 -3.82 -12.81 36.19
N SER A 310 -2.48 -12.86 36.17
CA SER A 310 -1.68 -13.89 36.85
C SER A 310 -2.01 -15.31 36.42
N LYS A 311 -1.97 -15.57 35.11
CA LYS A 311 -2.22 -16.89 34.52
C LYS A 311 -0.97 -17.52 33.93
N SER A 312 -1.08 -18.82 33.67
CA SER A 312 -0.18 -19.55 32.77
C SER A 312 -1.00 -20.20 31.66
N ILE A 313 -0.53 -20.05 30.42
CA ILE A 313 -1.19 -20.58 29.22
C ILE A 313 -0.25 -21.64 28.63
N LEU A 314 -0.73 -22.88 28.55
CA LEU A 314 0.00 -23.97 27.90
C LEU A 314 -0.51 -24.15 26.47
N VAL A 315 0.39 -24.09 25.50
CA VAL A 315 0.13 -24.35 24.09
C VAL A 315 0.77 -25.67 23.70
N VAL A 316 -0.04 -26.59 23.17
CA VAL A 316 0.37 -27.92 22.68
C VAL A 316 -0.13 -28.07 21.25
N ASP A 317 0.74 -28.48 20.33
CA ASP A 317 0.41 -28.69 18.91
C ASP A 317 -0.31 -27.48 18.27
N GLY A 318 0.08 -26.27 18.68
CA GLY A 318 -0.47 -25.01 18.19
C GLY A 318 -1.88 -24.66 18.71
N LYS A 319 -2.38 -25.35 19.73
CA LYS A 319 -3.64 -25.06 20.40
C LYS A 319 -3.43 -24.71 21.87
N ILE A 320 -4.30 -23.89 22.41
CA ILE A 320 -4.36 -23.61 23.84
C ILE A 320 -4.87 -24.87 24.53
N ASP A 321 -3.99 -25.61 25.21
CA ASP A 321 -4.36 -26.81 25.97
C ASP A 321 -4.99 -26.42 27.31
N LYS A 322 -4.37 -25.47 28.02
CA LYS A 322 -4.79 -25.05 29.36
C LYS A 322 -4.60 -23.56 29.61
N VAL A 323 -5.53 -22.98 30.37
CA VAL A 323 -5.39 -21.66 31.00
C VAL A 323 -5.59 -21.83 32.51
N VAL A 324 -4.50 -21.68 33.27
CA VAL A 324 -4.48 -22.00 34.71
C VAL A 324 -3.90 -20.85 35.53
N ASP A 325 -4.09 -20.89 36.85
CA ASP A 325 -3.45 -19.93 37.76
C ASP A 325 -1.92 -19.97 37.65
N ALA A 326 -1.28 -18.82 37.89
CA ALA A 326 0.18 -18.73 37.99
C ALA A 326 0.72 -19.82 38.95
N ASP A 327 1.85 -20.42 38.58
CA ASP A 327 2.54 -21.53 39.27
C ASP A 327 1.89 -22.92 39.20
N ALA A 328 0.71 -23.08 38.59
CA ALA A 328 0.10 -24.40 38.41
C ALA A 328 0.92 -25.32 37.47
N ILE A 329 1.67 -24.74 36.53
CA ILE A 329 2.64 -25.41 35.68
C ILE A 329 4.00 -24.75 35.93
N LYS A 330 5.01 -25.54 36.30
CA LYS A 330 6.37 -25.03 36.54
C LYS A 330 7.15 -25.03 35.24
N ALA A 331 7.81 -23.91 34.95
CA ALA A 331 8.79 -23.81 33.87
C ALA A 331 9.89 -24.88 34.03
N SER A 332 10.26 -25.51 32.92
CA SER A 332 11.30 -26.53 32.84
C SER A 332 11.81 -26.64 31.40
N ASP A 333 12.88 -27.40 31.19
CA ASP A 333 13.46 -27.63 29.87
C ASP A 333 12.52 -28.42 28.92
N ASP A 334 11.38 -28.92 29.40
CA ASP A 334 10.36 -29.59 28.57
C ASP A 334 9.50 -28.58 27.78
N TYR A 335 9.62 -27.28 28.06
CA TYR A 335 8.84 -26.22 27.43
C TYR A 335 9.73 -25.20 26.71
N THR A 336 9.17 -24.54 25.71
CA THR A 336 9.63 -23.21 25.30
C THR A 336 8.91 -22.20 26.20
N VAL A 337 9.64 -21.45 27.02
CA VAL A 337 9.06 -20.62 28.08
C VAL A 337 9.03 -19.17 27.65
N VAL A 338 7.84 -18.58 27.60
CA VAL A 338 7.64 -17.16 27.29
C VAL A 338 7.18 -16.47 28.57
N ASP A 339 7.99 -15.54 29.10
CA ASP A 339 7.59 -14.73 30.25
C ASP A 339 6.79 -13.49 29.80
N ALA A 340 5.49 -13.47 30.12
CA ALA A 340 4.59 -12.37 29.80
C ALA A 340 4.59 -11.26 30.86
N GLN A 341 5.52 -11.26 31.81
CA GLN A 341 5.54 -10.27 32.89
C GLN A 341 5.49 -8.83 32.36
N GLY A 342 4.50 -8.07 32.84
CA GLY A 342 4.29 -6.67 32.45
C GLY A 342 3.78 -6.49 31.03
N LYS A 343 3.22 -7.54 30.41
CA LYS A 343 2.55 -7.50 29.11
C LYS A 343 1.06 -7.81 29.26
N THR A 344 0.26 -7.30 28.34
CA THR A 344 -1.14 -7.69 28.20
C THR A 344 -1.32 -8.54 26.96
N LEU A 345 -1.89 -9.72 27.11
CA LEU A 345 -2.19 -10.63 26.03
C LEU A 345 -3.59 -10.35 25.47
N ILE A 346 -3.69 -10.36 24.15
CA ILE A 346 -4.97 -10.37 23.44
C ILE A 346 -4.99 -11.51 22.43
N PRO A 347 -6.16 -11.99 22.00
CA PRO A 347 -6.26 -12.84 20.82
C PRO A 347 -5.70 -12.12 19.59
N GLY A 348 -5.23 -12.89 18.60
CA GLY A 348 -4.80 -12.35 17.32
C GLY A 348 -5.86 -11.47 16.66
N LEU A 349 -5.42 -10.32 16.15
CA LEU A 349 -6.29 -9.31 15.54
C LEU A 349 -6.75 -9.74 14.14
N TRP A 350 -7.89 -9.18 13.75
CA TRP A 350 -8.53 -9.39 12.46
C TRP A 350 -8.59 -8.11 11.65
N ASP A 351 -8.07 -8.14 10.44
CA ASP A 351 -8.39 -7.14 9.42
C ASP A 351 -9.48 -7.69 8.49
N MET A 352 -10.66 -7.09 8.52
CA MET A 352 -11.83 -7.56 7.77
C MET A 352 -11.92 -7.00 6.35
N HIS A 353 -10.95 -6.18 5.93
CA HIS A 353 -10.82 -5.62 4.58
C HIS A 353 -9.36 -5.52 4.14
N GLY A 354 -8.70 -6.66 3.97
CA GLY A 354 -7.36 -6.73 3.39
C GLY A 354 -7.39 -6.92 1.87
N HIS A 355 -6.28 -6.55 1.23
CA HIS A 355 -5.96 -6.89 -0.16
C HIS A 355 -4.56 -7.49 -0.20
N LEU A 356 -4.46 -8.82 -0.06
CA LEU A 356 -3.20 -9.46 0.29
C LEU A 356 -2.30 -9.71 -0.92
N SER A 357 -1.02 -9.45 -0.70
CA SER A 357 0.13 -9.89 -1.48
C SER A 357 1.02 -10.80 -0.60
N LYS A 358 2.05 -11.40 -1.22
CA LYS A 358 2.97 -12.30 -0.50
C LYS A 358 3.81 -11.59 0.57
N SER A 359 3.99 -10.28 0.49
CA SER A 359 4.78 -9.51 1.45
C SER A 359 3.97 -8.96 2.63
N ASP A 360 2.64 -8.90 2.54
CA ASP A 360 1.82 -8.22 3.56
C ASP A 360 1.85 -8.90 4.93
N GLY A 361 2.19 -10.18 5.00
CA GLY A 361 2.40 -10.85 6.28
C GLY A 361 3.58 -10.28 7.08
N LEU A 362 4.58 -9.67 6.41
CA LEU A 362 5.67 -8.94 7.06
C LEU A 362 5.20 -7.65 7.75
N LEU A 363 3.99 -7.17 7.45
CA LEU A 363 3.36 -6.02 8.10
C LEU A 363 2.30 -6.46 9.10
N ASN A 364 1.43 -7.40 8.69
CA ASN A 364 0.33 -7.91 9.50
C ASN A 364 0.79 -8.61 10.77
N ILE A 365 1.67 -9.62 10.65
CA ILE A 365 2.10 -10.42 11.81
C ILE A 365 2.79 -9.59 12.88
N PRO A 366 3.80 -8.73 12.60
CA PRO A 366 4.39 -7.91 13.65
C PRO A 366 3.43 -6.85 14.22
N ALA A 367 2.39 -6.47 13.48
CA ALA A 367 1.28 -5.64 13.95
C ALA A 367 0.17 -6.42 14.69
N GLY A 368 0.36 -7.72 14.95
CA GLY A 368 -0.59 -8.55 15.70
C GLY A 368 -1.80 -9.03 14.90
N VAL A 369 -1.84 -8.76 13.60
CA VAL A 369 -2.89 -9.22 12.70
C VAL A 369 -2.57 -10.63 12.24
N THR A 370 -3.27 -11.61 12.80
CA THR A 370 -3.05 -13.04 12.49
C THR A 370 -4.14 -13.64 11.61
N ASN A 371 -5.18 -12.86 11.31
CA ASN A 371 -6.34 -13.24 10.51
C ASN A 371 -6.71 -12.08 9.58
N VAL A 372 -6.93 -12.36 8.30
CA VAL A 372 -7.33 -11.33 7.32
C VAL A 372 -8.44 -11.86 6.42
N ARG A 373 -9.54 -11.11 6.31
CA ARG A 373 -10.51 -11.30 5.22
C ARG A 373 -10.03 -10.52 4.01
N ASP A 374 -9.60 -11.25 2.98
CA ASP A 374 -9.24 -10.65 1.69
C ASP A 374 -10.52 -10.32 0.93
N MET A 375 -10.74 -9.02 0.71
CA MET A 375 -11.96 -8.50 0.11
C MET A 375 -11.88 -8.40 -1.42
N GLY A 376 -10.85 -8.93 -2.05
CA GLY A 376 -10.77 -9.00 -3.50
C GLY A 376 -9.36 -9.19 -3.99
N ASN A 377 -9.18 -10.21 -4.82
CA ASN A 377 -7.91 -10.56 -5.40
C ASN A 377 -8.10 -11.40 -6.65
N THR A 378 -7.01 -11.61 -7.38
CA THR A 378 -6.97 -12.72 -8.34
C THR A 378 -6.87 -14.04 -7.58
N HIS A 379 -7.56 -15.07 -8.06
CA HIS A 379 -7.58 -16.38 -7.39
C HIS A 379 -6.19 -17.00 -7.24
N ASP A 380 -5.39 -16.98 -8.32
CA ASP A 380 -4.06 -17.58 -8.32
C ASP A 380 -3.14 -16.92 -7.28
N ASN A 381 -3.25 -15.59 -7.12
CA ASN A 381 -2.47 -14.88 -6.12
C ASN A 381 -2.93 -15.24 -4.70
N ILE A 382 -4.23 -15.12 -4.39
CA ILE A 382 -4.69 -15.30 -3.01
C ILE A 382 -4.55 -16.75 -2.53
N VAL A 383 -4.75 -17.74 -3.41
CA VAL A 383 -4.47 -19.15 -3.09
C VAL A 383 -2.98 -19.38 -2.86
N ALA A 384 -2.11 -18.70 -3.60
CA ALA A 384 -0.68 -18.79 -3.36
C ALA A 384 -0.29 -18.16 -2.02
N VAL A 385 -0.83 -16.99 -1.67
CA VAL A 385 -0.59 -16.34 -0.37
C VAL A 385 -1.05 -17.24 0.78
N GLU A 386 -2.29 -17.74 0.72
CA GLU A 386 -2.88 -18.65 1.71
C GLU A 386 -1.98 -19.89 1.91
N ARG A 387 -1.66 -20.61 0.83
CA ARG A 387 -0.83 -21.83 0.90
C ARG A 387 0.56 -21.56 1.45
N LEU A 388 1.27 -20.55 0.92
CA LEU A 388 2.65 -20.25 1.33
C LEU A 388 2.70 -19.82 2.80
N ALA A 389 1.68 -19.11 3.30
CA ALA A 389 1.60 -18.75 4.72
C ALA A 389 1.29 -19.98 5.60
N GLU A 390 0.38 -20.86 5.16
CA GLU A 390 0.09 -22.13 5.84
C GLU A 390 1.33 -23.02 5.96
N ASP A 391 2.14 -23.12 4.90
CA ASP A 391 3.35 -23.94 4.85
C ASP A 391 4.57 -23.31 5.57
N ALA A 392 4.44 -22.04 6.01
CA ALA A 392 5.54 -21.21 6.55
C ALA A 392 6.62 -20.82 5.53
N ASP A 393 6.36 -21.00 4.24
CA ASP A 393 7.23 -20.51 3.17
C ASP A 393 7.26 -18.98 3.17
N ILE A 394 6.17 -18.31 3.54
CA ILE A 394 6.17 -16.86 3.82
C ILE A 394 5.61 -16.58 5.22
N ILE A 395 6.01 -15.45 5.81
CA ILE A 395 5.35 -14.94 7.01
C ILE A 395 3.93 -14.51 6.62
N GLY A 396 2.91 -14.99 7.34
CA GLY A 396 1.51 -14.68 7.06
C GLY A 396 0.55 -15.27 8.10
N GLY A 397 -0.68 -14.74 8.10
CA GLY A 397 -1.79 -15.18 8.94
C GLY A 397 -2.74 -16.14 8.22
N ASP A 398 -3.88 -16.44 8.83
CA ASP A 398 -4.95 -17.17 8.16
C ASP A 398 -5.73 -16.22 7.23
N VAL A 399 -6.11 -16.73 6.05
CA VAL A 399 -6.75 -15.94 4.98
C VAL A 399 -8.20 -16.40 4.80
N TYR A 400 -9.12 -15.45 4.80
CA TYR A 400 -10.55 -15.70 4.54
C TYR A 400 -10.93 -15.02 3.23
N ARG A 401 -11.33 -15.80 2.24
CA ARG A 401 -11.39 -15.32 0.84
C ARG A 401 -12.80 -14.86 0.47
N ALA A 402 -12.94 -13.59 0.11
CA ALA A 402 -14.12 -13.07 -0.59
C ALA A 402 -13.86 -12.99 -2.10
N GLY A 403 -14.80 -13.48 -2.90
CA GLY A 403 -14.73 -13.43 -4.35
C GLY A 403 -15.04 -12.01 -4.81
N PHE A 404 -14.26 -11.46 -5.74
CA PHE A 404 -14.51 -10.13 -6.30
C PHE A 404 -15.21 -10.24 -7.65
N MET A 405 -16.23 -9.41 -7.86
CA MET A 405 -16.99 -9.36 -9.10
C MET A 405 -17.38 -7.93 -9.48
N ASP A 406 -17.21 -7.58 -10.75
CA ASP A 406 -17.80 -6.38 -11.34
C ASP A 406 -18.29 -6.65 -12.76
N ARG A 407 -19.25 -5.87 -13.23
CA ARG A 407 -19.74 -5.99 -14.61
C ARG A 407 -18.80 -5.29 -15.57
N GLU A 408 -18.51 -5.90 -16.72
CA GLU A 408 -17.72 -5.27 -17.78
C GLU A 408 -18.36 -3.93 -18.19
N SER A 409 -17.56 -2.88 -18.10
CA SER A 409 -17.91 -1.52 -18.46
C SER A 409 -16.61 -0.71 -18.60
N PRO A 410 -16.65 0.50 -19.20
CA PRO A 410 -15.48 1.39 -19.23
C PRO A 410 -14.94 1.77 -17.84
N TYR A 411 -15.70 1.54 -16.77
CA TYR A 411 -15.34 1.85 -15.38
C TYR A 411 -15.12 0.60 -14.51
N ALA A 412 -15.16 -0.60 -15.11
CA ALA A 412 -15.15 -1.85 -14.37
C ALA A 412 -13.84 -2.08 -13.62
N MET A 413 -13.93 -2.51 -12.37
CA MET A 413 -12.76 -2.94 -11.61
C MET A 413 -12.38 -4.38 -11.98
N LYS A 414 -11.17 -4.57 -12.52
CA LYS A 414 -10.69 -5.87 -13.04
C LYS A 414 -9.73 -6.58 -12.09
N MET A 415 -10.19 -6.83 -10.86
CA MET A 415 -9.40 -7.48 -9.80
C MET A 415 -9.73 -8.97 -9.62
N GLY A 416 -10.99 -9.35 -9.86
CA GLY A 416 -11.48 -10.74 -9.80
C GLY A 416 -12.16 -11.14 -11.11
N GLN A 417 -13.40 -11.61 -11.03
CA GLN A 417 -14.18 -11.95 -12.22
C GLN A 417 -14.88 -10.72 -12.78
N THR A 418 -14.67 -10.45 -14.06
CA THR A 418 -15.44 -9.45 -14.81
C THR A 418 -16.53 -10.16 -15.61
N VAL A 419 -17.77 -9.72 -15.48
CA VAL A 419 -18.95 -10.44 -15.99
C VAL A 419 -19.78 -9.59 -16.96
N ASP A 420 -20.33 -10.20 -18.00
CA ASP A 420 -21.09 -9.51 -19.05
C ASP A 420 -22.60 -9.66 -18.94
N SER A 421 -23.08 -10.64 -18.15
CA SER A 421 -24.50 -10.90 -17.92
C SER A 421 -24.79 -11.40 -16.51
N LEU A 422 -26.05 -11.36 -16.09
CA LEU A 422 -26.48 -11.96 -14.81
C LEU A 422 -26.20 -13.47 -14.76
N GLU A 423 -26.27 -14.18 -15.90
CA GLU A 423 -25.96 -15.61 -15.94
C GLU A 423 -24.45 -15.84 -15.75
N ASP A 424 -23.61 -15.01 -16.36
CA ASP A 424 -22.16 -15.05 -16.13
C ASP A 424 -21.81 -14.72 -14.68
N ALA A 425 -22.52 -13.77 -14.07
CA ALA A 425 -22.41 -13.48 -12.64
C ALA A 425 -22.75 -14.71 -11.78
N LYS A 426 -23.85 -15.41 -12.07
CA LYS A 426 -24.23 -16.64 -11.36
C LYS A 426 -23.22 -17.77 -11.56
N ASN A 427 -22.70 -17.94 -12.77
CA ASN A 427 -21.62 -18.89 -13.05
C ASN A 427 -20.34 -18.54 -12.27
N GLY A 428 -20.05 -17.25 -12.12
CA GLY A 428 -18.93 -16.78 -11.30
C GLY A 428 -19.11 -17.08 -9.81
N VAL A 429 -20.32 -16.90 -9.28
CA VAL A 429 -20.68 -17.31 -7.91
C VAL A 429 -20.46 -18.81 -7.72
N ASP A 430 -20.90 -19.62 -8.67
CA ASP A 430 -20.72 -21.08 -8.63
C ASP A 430 -19.23 -21.45 -8.60
N TRP A 431 -18.45 -20.80 -9.45
CA TRP A 431 -17.01 -21.00 -9.50
C TRP A 431 -16.30 -20.67 -8.18
N TYR A 432 -16.69 -19.57 -7.51
CA TYR A 432 -16.16 -19.18 -6.20
C TYR A 432 -16.62 -20.15 -5.09
N ALA A 433 -17.90 -20.54 -5.08
CA ALA A 433 -18.45 -21.48 -4.10
C ALA A 433 -17.72 -22.84 -4.15
N GLU A 434 -17.46 -23.35 -5.36
CA GLU A 434 -16.71 -24.60 -5.57
C GLU A 434 -15.26 -24.55 -5.07
N ARG A 435 -14.73 -23.35 -4.80
CA ARG A 435 -13.34 -23.10 -4.36
C ARG A 435 -13.24 -22.68 -2.90
N GLY A 436 -14.33 -22.75 -2.15
CA GLY A 436 -14.35 -22.50 -0.70
C GLY A 436 -14.22 -21.03 -0.33
N TYR A 437 -14.63 -20.11 -1.22
CA TYR A 437 -14.84 -18.72 -0.85
C TYR A 437 -16.06 -18.62 0.07
N ILE A 438 -16.12 -17.61 0.94
CA ILE A 438 -17.20 -17.44 1.93
C ILE A 438 -18.17 -16.30 1.58
N GLN A 439 -17.78 -15.44 0.65
CA GLN A 439 -18.47 -14.19 0.36
C GLN A 439 -18.23 -13.77 -1.09
N ILE A 440 -19.16 -13.03 -1.67
CA ILE A 440 -19.03 -12.36 -2.96
C ILE A 440 -19.12 -10.85 -2.72
N LYS A 441 -18.06 -10.12 -3.09
CA LYS A 441 -18.02 -8.66 -3.17
C LYS A 441 -18.36 -8.23 -4.58
N THR A 442 -19.45 -7.48 -4.72
CA THR A 442 -19.81 -6.78 -5.95
C THR A 442 -19.31 -5.34 -5.94
N TYR A 443 -19.16 -4.76 -7.14
CA TYR A 443 -18.66 -3.40 -7.32
C TYR A 443 -19.64 -2.49 -8.09
N SER A 444 -19.26 -1.22 -8.24
CA SER A 444 -20.16 -0.14 -8.70
C SER A 444 -20.70 -0.30 -10.13
N SER A 445 -20.14 -1.16 -10.98
CA SER A 445 -20.61 -1.32 -12.37
C SER A 445 -21.74 -2.33 -12.53
N MET A 446 -22.06 -3.10 -11.49
CA MET A 446 -23.19 -4.02 -11.50
C MET A 446 -24.49 -3.29 -11.85
N GLU A 447 -25.40 -3.98 -12.55
CA GLU A 447 -26.73 -3.42 -12.81
C GLU A 447 -27.62 -3.56 -11.57
N PRO A 448 -28.35 -2.51 -11.13
CA PRO A 448 -29.24 -2.59 -9.98
C PRO A 448 -30.26 -3.73 -10.05
N GLU A 449 -30.79 -4.02 -11.24
CA GLU A 449 -31.73 -5.13 -11.46
C GLU A 449 -31.10 -6.53 -11.31
N TRP A 450 -29.76 -6.65 -11.35
CA TRP A 450 -29.07 -7.93 -11.15
C TRP A 450 -28.91 -8.27 -9.67
N VAL A 451 -28.87 -7.26 -8.79
CA VAL A 451 -28.51 -7.45 -7.38
C VAL A 451 -29.40 -8.46 -6.70
N LYS A 452 -30.72 -8.33 -6.83
CA LYS A 452 -31.67 -9.24 -6.18
C LYS A 452 -31.54 -10.70 -6.66
N PRO A 453 -31.68 -11.01 -7.97
CA PRO A 453 -31.54 -12.38 -8.43
C PRO A 453 -30.12 -12.95 -8.28
N LEU A 454 -29.10 -12.09 -8.16
CA LEU A 454 -27.74 -12.52 -7.81
C LEU A 454 -27.65 -12.86 -6.32
N ALA A 455 -28.17 -12.04 -5.42
CA ALA A 455 -28.23 -12.30 -3.97
C ALA A 455 -28.92 -13.63 -3.68
N GLU A 456 -30.09 -13.87 -4.28
CA GLU A 456 -30.82 -15.13 -4.16
C GLU A 456 -29.95 -16.34 -4.57
N HIS A 457 -29.13 -16.18 -5.61
CA HIS A 457 -28.21 -17.23 -6.07
C HIS A 457 -27.00 -17.40 -5.15
N VAL A 458 -26.38 -16.31 -4.69
CA VAL A 458 -25.28 -16.30 -3.71
C VAL A 458 -25.71 -17.02 -2.42
N HIS A 459 -26.87 -16.67 -1.88
CA HIS A 459 -27.42 -17.33 -0.68
C HIS A 459 -27.75 -18.81 -0.93
N SER A 460 -28.19 -19.19 -2.14
CA SER A 460 -28.43 -20.60 -2.48
C SER A 460 -27.16 -21.47 -2.44
N LYS A 461 -25.99 -20.83 -2.55
CA LYS A 461 -24.66 -21.48 -2.42
C LYS A 461 -24.08 -21.37 -1.01
N GLY A 462 -24.83 -20.80 -0.06
CA GLY A 462 -24.38 -20.60 1.32
C GLY A 462 -23.34 -19.50 1.48
N LEU A 463 -23.19 -18.62 0.49
CA LEU A 463 -22.27 -17.49 0.52
C LEU A 463 -23.00 -16.22 0.96
N ARG A 464 -22.23 -15.21 1.39
CA ARG A 464 -22.71 -13.84 1.68
C ARG A 464 -22.55 -12.92 0.47
N LEU A 465 -23.47 -11.98 0.25
CA LEU A 465 -23.33 -10.91 -0.77
C LEU A 465 -22.98 -9.58 -0.09
N SER A 466 -21.99 -8.89 -0.63
CA SER A 466 -21.47 -7.63 -0.07
C SER A 466 -20.97 -6.69 -1.16
N GLY A 467 -20.52 -5.51 -0.75
CA GLY A 467 -19.57 -4.72 -1.53
C GLY A 467 -19.92 -3.26 -1.65
N HIS A 468 -19.50 -2.65 -2.75
CA HIS A 468 -19.88 -1.30 -3.10
C HIS A 468 -21.33 -1.29 -3.56
N ILE A 469 -22.03 -0.19 -3.30
CA ILE A 469 -23.39 -0.03 -3.82
C ILE A 469 -23.30 0.28 -5.33
N PRO A 470 -24.03 -0.46 -6.18
CA PRO A 470 -24.07 -0.22 -7.62
C PRO A 470 -24.46 1.22 -7.96
N ALA A 471 -23.98 1.71 -9.11
CA ALA A 471 -24.36 3.04 -9.58
C ALA A 471 -25.88 3.15 -9.71
N PHE A 472 -26.42 4.29 -9.29
CA PHE A 472 -27.85 4.59 -9.34
C PHE A 472 -28.73 3.68 -8.46
N MET A 473 -28.16 3.12 -7.39
CA MET A 473 -28.87 2.36 -6.36
C MET A 473 -28.54 2.96 -4.98
N THR A 474 -29.49 2.97 -4.05
CA THR A 474 -29.20 3.36 -2.66
C THR A 474 -28.75 2.15 -1.83
N ALA A 475 -28.06 2.40 -0.71
CA ALA A 475 -27.67 1.32 0.21
C ALA A 475 -28.90 0.61 0.78
N GLU A 476 -29.98 1.35 1.06
CA GLU A 476 -31.25 0.77 1.49
C GLU A 476 -31.85 -0.17 0.45
N GLU A 477 -31.80 0.17 -0.83
CA GLU A 477 -32.27 -0.70 -1.92
C GLU A 477 -31.40 -1.96 -2.04
N ALA A 478 -30.08 -1.85 -1.87
CA ALA A 478 -29.18 -3.00 -1.91
C ALA A 478 -29.46 -3.98 -0.77
N VAL A 479 -29.71 -3.45 0.44
CA VAL A 479 -30.14 -4.23 1.61
C VAL A 479 -31.49 -4.92 1.37
N ASP A 480 -32.44 -4.24 0.74
CA ASP A 480 -33.72 -4.87 0.36
C ASP A 480 -33.58 -5.92 -0.74
N ALA A 481 -32.58 -5.77 -1.60
CA ALA A 481 -32.25 -6.73 -2.65
C ALA A 481 -31.48 -7.95 -2.13
N GLY A 482 -30.94 -7.92 -0.90
CA GLY A 482 -30.32 -9.08 -0.25
C GLY A 482 -28.82 -8.96 -0.02
N PHE A 483 -28.26 -7.75 0.05
CA PHE A 483 -26.92 -7.56 0.64
C PHE A 483 -26.92 -8.02 2.10
N ASP A 484 -25.84 -8.68 2.51
CA ASP A 484 -25.53 -9.06 3.90
C ASP A 484 -24.57 -8.06 4.57
N GLU A 485 -23.81 -7.31 3.77
CA GLU A 485 -22.79 -6.39 4.25
C GLU A 485 -22.64 -5.18 3.30
N ILE A 486 -22.49 -3.99 3.87
CA ILE A 486 -22.15 -2.76 3.14
C ILE A 486 -20.69 -2.41 3.40
N GLN A 487 -19.94 -2.17 2.34
CA GLN A 487 -18.53 -1.79 2.44
C GLN A 487 -18.34 -0.31 2.24
N HIS A 488 -17.50 0.24 3.10
CA HIS A 488 -17.05 1.62 3.17
C HIS A 488 -18.10 2.60 3.71
N ILE A 489 -17.66 3.44 4.63
CA ILE A 489 -18.50 4.43 5.30
C ILE A 489 -19.13 5.43 4.31
N ASN A 490 -18.46 5.73 3.20
CA ASN A 490 -19.01 6.63 2.18
C ASN A 490 -20.29 6.08 1.55
N MET A 491 -20.44 4.75 1.41
CA MET A 491 -21.64 4.13 0.85
C MET A 491 -22.86 4.32 1.76
N ILE A 492 -22.64 4.40 3.08
CA ILE A 492 -23.67 4.75 4.07
C ILE A 492 -24.14 6.20 3.86
N PHE A 493 -23.21 7.15 3.67
CA PHE A 493 -23.57 8.56 3.43
C PHE A 493 -24.25 8.76 2.08
N LEU A 494 -23.79 8.07 1.03
CA LEU A 494 -24.36 8.17 -0.31
C LEU A 494 -25.84 7.77 -0.36
N ASN A 495 -26.30 6.93 0.56
CA ASN A 495 -27.72 6.61 0.75
C ASN A 495 -28.60 7.87 0.86
N PHE A 496 -28.10 8.90 1.54
CA PHE A 496 -28.83 10.14 1.85
C PHE A 496 -28.49 11.31 0.90
N LEU A 497 -27.38 11.22 0.17
CA LEU A 497 -26.92 12.29 -0.73
C LEU A 497 -27.55 12.22 -2.14
N GLY A 498 -28.19 11.10 -2.46
CA GLY A 498 -29.11 10.99 -3.60
C GLY A 498 -28.74 9.91 -4.61
N LYS A 499 -29.78 9.27 -5.16
CA LYS A 499 -29.69 8.14 -6.09
C LYS A 499 -29.10 8.49 -7.47
N ASN A 500 -29.01 9.78 -7.83
CA ASN A 500 -28.45 10.18 -9.13
C ASN A 500 -26.90 10.19 -9.16
N ILE A 501 -26.25 9.84 -8.05
CA ILE A 501 -24.79 9.78 -7.97
C ILE A 501 -24.32 8.51 -8.69
N ASP A 502 -23.51 8.72 -9.73
CA ASP A 502 -22.81 7.63 -10.40
C ASP A 502 -21.66 7.16 -9.51
N THR A 503 -21.87 6.06 -8.78
CA THR A 503 -20.87 5.50 -7.87
C THR A 503 -19.68 4.89 -8.60
N ARG A 504 -19.59 4.93 -9.93
CA ARG A 504 -18.37 4.56 -10.67
C ARG A 504 -17.38 5.72 -10.80
N LYS A 505 -17.84 6.96 -10.52
CA LYS A 505 -17.05 8.18 -10.69
C LYS A 505 -16.49 8.72 -9.37
N ARG A 506 -15.48 9.60 -9.47
CA ARG A 506 -14.85 10.28 -8.32
C ARG A 506 -15.84 11.05 -7.45
N LEU A 507 -16.96 11.47 -8.01
CA LEU A 507 -18.01 12.20 -7.27
C LEU A 507 -18.45 11.45 -6.01
N ARG A 508 -18.43 10.11 -6.01
CA ARG A 508 -18.76 9.25 -4.85
C ARG A 508 -17.89 9.50 -3.61
N PHE A 509 -16.72 10.11 -3.80
CA PHE A 509 -15.80 10.49 -2.74
C PHE A 509 -15.91 11.98 -2.41
N SER A 510 -15.85 12.84 -3.44
CA SER A 510 -15.83 14.29 -3.23
C SER A 510 -17.13 14.80 -2.61
N ILE A 511 -18.29 14.30 -3.04
CA ILE A 511 -19.58 14.76 -2.50
C ILE A 511 -19.75 14.39 -1.02
N VAL A 512 -19.17 13.28 -0.58
CA VAL A 512 -19.17 12.85 0.82
C VAL A 512 -18.26 13.76 1.63
N GLY A 513 -17.05 14.07 1.12
CA GLY A 513 -16.18 15.07 1.73
C GLY A 513 -16.84 16.43 1.86
N GLU A 514 -17.54 16.90 0.82
CA GLU A 514 -18.25 18.19 0.83
C GLU A 514 -19.46 18.20 1.77
N LYS A 515 -20.28 17.14 1.78
CA LYS A 515 -21.65 17.21 2.34
C LYS A 515 -21.98 16.26 3.47
N ALA A 516 -21.13 15.31 3.84
CA ALA A 516 -21.44 14.36 4.92
C ALA A 516 -21.74 15.09 6.24
N HIS A 517 -21.06 16.21 6.50
CA HIS A 517 -21.30 17.03 7.68
C HIS A 517 -22.67 17.74 7.73
N GLU A 518 -23.38 17.84 6.60
CA GLU A 518 -24.71 18.46 6.54
C GLU A 518 -25.82 17.49 6.98
N LEU A 519 -25.53 16.18 7.02
CA LEU A 519 -26.48 15.15 7.39
C LEU A 519 -26.75 15.18 8.91
N ASP A 520 -28.00 15.42 9.28
CA ASP A 520 -28.47 15.27 10.66
C ASP A 520 -28.57 13.77 11.00
N LEU A 521 -27.59 13.28 11.77
CA LEU A 521 -27.51 11.89 12.21
C LEU A 521 -28.65 11.48 13.15
N ASP A 522 -29.38 12.43 13.73
CA ASP A 522 -30.54 12.18 14.60
C ASP A 522 -31.88 12.34 13.86
N SER A 523 -31.84 12.65 12.58
CA SER A 523 -33.04 12.73 11.74
C SER A 523 -33.78 11.38 11.70
N LYS A 524 -35.08 11.44 11.43
CA LYS A 524 -35.91 10.23 11.32
C LYS A 524 -35.39 9.30 10.22
N GLU A 525 -34.97 9.85 9.08
CA GLU A 525 -34.49 9.10 7.92
C GLU A 525 -33.25 8.27 8.25
N VAL A 526 -32.25 8.88 8.90
CA VAL A 526 -31.03 8.16 9.33
C VAL A 526 -31.37 7.09 10.36
N ASN A 527 -32.20 7.42 11.36
CA ASN A 527 -32.60 6.47 12.40
C ASN A 527 -33.38 5.26 11.84
N ASP A 528 -34.29 5.48 10.90
CA ASP A 528 -35.04 4.41 10.25
C ASP A 528 -34.11 3.48 9.45
N PHE A 529 -33.16 4.05 8.68
CA PHE A 529 -32.19 3.27 7.92
C PHE A 529 -31.27 2.46 8.82
N VAL A 530 -30.70 3.08 9.86
CA VAL A 530 -29.82 2.39 10.83
C VAL A 530 -30.58 1.29 11.57
N ALA A 531 -31.83 1.53 11.98
CA ALA A 531 -32.67 0.51 12.60
C ALA A 531 -32.93 -0.68 11.66
N LYS A 532 -33.14 -0.41 10.37
CA LYS A 532 -33.30 -1.44 9.34
C LYS A 532 -32.04 -2.28 9.18
N LEU A 533 -30.85 -1.68 9.20
CA LEU A 533 -29.58 -2.41 9.17
C LEU A 533 -29.47 -3.35 10.38
N ALA A 534 -29.78 -2.85 11.59
CA ALA A 534 -29.76 -3.65 12.81
C ALA A 534 -30.79 -4.79 12.79
N GLU A 535 -32.04 -4.52 12.38
CA GLU A 535 -33.11 -5.52 12.31
C GLU A 535 -32.76 -6.67 11.35
N LYS A 536 -32.14 -6.35 10.22
CA LYS A 536 -31.72 -7.34 9.21
C LYS A 536 -30.36 -7.97 9.51
N GLY A 537 -29.64 -7.50 10.52
CA GLY A 537 -28.28 -7.96 10.84
C GLY A 537 -27.27 -7.64 9.73
N ILE A 538 -27.45 -6.51 9.03
CA ILE A 538 -26.53 -6.06 7.98
C ILE A 538 -25.22 -5.65 8.62
N GLU A 539 -24.14 -6.26 8.17
CA GLU A 539 -22.79 -5.88 8.60
C GLU A 539 -22.34 -4.60 7.89
N VAL A 540 -21.60 -3.76 8.60
CA VAL A 540 -20.95 -2.59 8.02
C VAL A 540 -19.46 -2.68 8.26
N ASP A 541 -18.70 -2.61 7.17
CA ASP A 541 -17.26 -2.47 7.17
C ASP A 541 -16.91 -1.01 6.82
N PRO A 542 -16.61 -0.15 7.82
CA PRO A 542 -16.53 1.29 7.61
C PRO A 542 -15.28 1.74 6.86
N THR A 543 -14.11 1.12 7.06
CA THR A 543 -12.81 1.56 6.52
C THR A 543 -12.55 3.07 6.74
N VAL A 544 -12.95 3.63 7.89
CA VAL A 544 -13.06 5.08 8.09
C VAL A 544 -11.70 5.79 7.99
N SER A 545 -10.61 5.15 8.43
CA SER A 545 -9.25 5.68 8.31
C SER A 545 -8.85 5.93 6.84
N THR A 546 -9.25 5.05 5.93
CA THR A 546 -8.97 5.20 4.48
C THR A 546 -9.66 6.42 3.88
N PHE A 547 -10.89 6.72 4.29
CA PHE A 547 -11.59 7.93 3.83
C PHE A 547 -11.02 9.21 4.45
N ASN A 548 -10.58 9.15 5.71
CA ASN A 548 -9.87 10.28 6.31
C ASN A 548 -8.56 10.56 5.57
N SER A 549 -7.77 9.52 5.26
CA SER A 549 -6.50 9.65 4.54
C SER A 549 -6.70 10.10 3.09
N LEU A 550 -7.79 9.69 2.43
CA LEU A 550 -8.16 10.18 1.10
C LEU A 550 -8.32 11.72 1.09
N PHE A 551 -8.74 12.30 2.21
CA PHE A 551 -8.99 13.73 2.38
C PHE A 551 -7.79 14.50 2.95
N ARG A 552 -6.61 13.88 3.06
CA ARG A 552 -5.41 14.46 3.67
C ARG A 552 -4.91 15.73 2.97
N LYS A 553 -4.17 16.55 3.73
CA LYS A 553 -3.65 17.86 3.30
C LYS A 553 -2.21 17.74 2.80
N GLY A 554 -1.89 18.45 1.72
CA GLY A 554 -0.51 18.57 1.25
C GLY A 554 0.38 19.26 2.29
N GLY A 555 1.54 18.67 2.54
CA GLY A 555 2.58 19.17 3.43
C GLY A 555 2.27 19.16 4.92
N VAL A 556 1.26 18.41 5.31
CA VAL A 556 0.97 18.08 6.70
C VAL A 556 1.08 16.57 6.84
N ILE A 557 1.74 16.09 7.91
CA ILE A 557 1.73 14.66 8.24
C ILE A 557 0.27 14.25 8.43
N ASP A 558 -0.18 13.30 7.61
CA ASP A 558 -1.53 12.77 7.67
C ASP A 558 -1.83 12.22 9.08
N PRO A 559 -2.89 12.69 9.76
CA PRO A 559 -3.27 12.20 11.09
C PRO A 559 -3.39 10.68 11.17
N GLU A 560 -3.79 10.02 10.09
CA GLU A 560 -4.02 8.57 10.05
C GLU A 560 -2.74 7.74 10.18
N ILE A 561 -1.59 8.30 9.81
CA ILE A 561 -0.28 7.64 9.91
C ILE A 561 0.67 8.36 10.86
N LYS A 562 0.23 9.46 11.47
CA LYS A 562 1.05 10.24 12.40
C LYS A 562 1.67 9.40 13.53
N PRO A 563 0.96 8.44 14.18
CA PRO A 563 1.56 7.63 15.24
C PRO A 563 2.70 6.72 14.78
N ILE A 564 2.81 6.45 13.46
CA ILE A 564 3.81 5.56 12.88
C ILE A 564 4.79 6.28 11.94
N TYR A 565 4.57 7.56 11.60
CA TYR A 565 5.32 8.29 10.56
C TYR A 565 6.83 8.17 10.72
N ASP A 566 7.34 8.41 11.93
CA ASP A 566 8.78 8.38 12.24
C ASP A 566 9.37 6.96 12.30
N HIS A 567 8.52 5.94 12.17
CA HIS A 567 8.92 4.53 12.12
C HIS A 567 8.99 3.99 10.70
N LEU A 568 8.29 4.62 9.76
CA LEU A 568 8.14 4.11 8.39
C LEU A 568 9.40 4.37 7.54
N PRO A 569 9.68 3.49 6.55
CA PRO A 569 10.68 3.75 5.53
C PRO A 569 10.43 5.08 4.81
N ILE A 570 11.50 5.73 4.36
CA ILE A 570 11.46 7.13 3.93
C ILE A 570 10.52 7.39 2.74
N ASN A 571 10.44 6.46 1.77
CA ASN A 571 9.54 6.62 0.65
C ASN A 571 8.08 6.46 1.06
N VAL A 572 7.81 5.59 2.04
CA VAL A 572 6.45 5.38 2.56
C VAL A 572 5.99 6.62 3.30
N SER A 573 6.75 7.10 4.29
CA SER A 573 6.37 8.26 5.11
C SER A 573 6.18 9.53 4.26
N ARG A 574 7.12 9.84 3.37
CA ARG A 574 7.02 11.03 2.50
C ARG A 574 5.86 10.96 1.52
N GLY A 575 5.43 9.75 1.11
CA GLY A 575 4.24 9.55 0.29
C GLY A 575 2.95 10.12 0.92
N TYR A 576 2.88 10.16 2.26
CA TYR A 576 1.74 10.68 3.01
C TYR A 576 1.75 12.20 3.22
N LEU A 577 2.80 12.91 2.79
CA LEU A 577 2.79 14.38 2.73
C LEU A 577 2.09 14.91 1.48
N ARG A 578 1.75 14.05 0.52
CA ARG A 578 1.12 14.44 -0.74
C ARG A 578 -0.41 14.34 -0.61
N PRO A 579 -1.16 15.34 -1.10
CA PRO A 579 -2.61 15.21 -1.17
C PRO A 579 -3.00 14.12 -2.17
N VAL A 580 -4.09 13.39 -1.90
CA VAL A 580 -4.66 12.42 -2.85
C VAL A 580 -5.67 13.09 -3.77
N MET A 581 -6.47 14.00 -3.22
CA MET A 581 -7.49 14.75 -3.95
C MET A 581 -7.15 16.24 -4.01
N ASP A 582 -7.56 16.89 -5.10
CA ASP A 582 -7.47 18.34 -5.27
C ASP A 582 -8.64 19.01 -4.53
N ILE A 583 -8.45 19.26 -3.24
CA ILE A 583 -9.44 19.91 -2.37
C ILE A 583 -9.06 21.38 -2.23
N THR A 584 -9.90 22.27 -2.74
CA THR A 584 -9.62 23.71 -2.68
C THR A 584 -9.66 24.24 -1.25
N PRO A 585 -8.97 25.35 -0.94
CA PRO A 585 -8.98 25.94 0.40
C PRO A 585 -10.38 26.26 0.93
N GLU A 586 -11.32 26.63 0.05
CA GLU A 586 -12.70 26.99 0.41
C GLU A 586 -13.50 25.79 0.92
N LEU A 587 -13.25 24.58 0.38
CA LEU A 587 -13.94 23.34 0.77
C LEU A 587 -13.30 22.67 1.99
N ARG A 588 -12.14 23.16 2.46
CA ARG A 588 -11.32 22.42 3.41
C ARG A 588 -12.00 22.18 4.75
N ASP A 589 -12.74 23.18 5.24
CA ASP A 589 -13.48 23.10 6.50
C ASP A 589 -14.62 22.09 6.42
N ASP A 590 -15.31 22.01 5.28
CA ASP A 590 -16.40 21.06 5.05
C ASP A 590 -15.89 19.61 5.08
N TYR A 591 -14.76 19.34 4.41
CA TYR A 591 -14.11 18.03 4.46
C TYR A 591 -13.65 17.66 5.88
N ASP A 592 -13.08 18.61 6.61
CA ASP A 592 -12.62 18.36 7.99
C ASP A 592 -13.81 18.09 8.94
N LYS A 593 -14.97 18.71 8.70
CA LYS A 593 -16.22 18.38 9.41
C LYS A 593 -16.80 17.03 8.98
N SER A 594 -16.73 16.69 7.69
CA SER A 594 -17.22 15.43 7.14
C SER A 594 -16.43 14.23 7.67
N ILE A 595 -15.12 14.37 7.90
CA ILE A 595 -14.30 13.37 8.62
C ILE A 595 -14.90 13.05 10.01
N LYS A 596 -15.29 14.09 10.75
CA LYS A 596 -15.93 13.92 12.07
C LYS A 596 -17.31 13.28 11.95
N ALA A 597 -18.09 13.65 10.93
CA ALA A 597 -19.40 13.06 10.67
C ALA A 597 -19.29 11.55 10.37
N MET A 598 -18.29 11.14 9.57
CA MET A 598 -18.04 9.72 9.30
C MET A 598 -17.72 8.93 10.57
N SER A 599 -16.86 9.47 11.45
CA SER A 599 -16.55 8.84 12.74
C SER A 599 -17.79 8.78 13.65
N ALA A 600 -18.61 9.83 13.69
CA ALA A 600 -19.85 9.86 14.46
C ALA A 600 -20.89 8.84 13.94
N MET A 601 -20.96 8.62 12.63
CA MET A 601 -21.81 7.59 12.03
C MET A 601 -21.38 6.18 12.48
N VAL A 602 -20.07 5.88 12.54
CA VAL A 602 -19.58 4.59 13.05
C VAL A 602 -20.07 4.33 14.47
N LYS A 603 -19.94 5.31 15.36
CA LYS A 603 -20.46 5.23 16.73
C LYS A 603 -21.97 4.97 16.74
N LYS A 604 -22.73 5.70 15.92
CA LYS A 604 -24.19 5.56 15.84
C LYS A 604 -24.61 4.16 15.39
N LEU A 605 -23.93 3.60 14.38
CA LEU A 605 -24.17 2.24 13.90
C LEU A 605 -23.96 1.24 15.04
N HIS A 606 -22.84 1.33 15.75
CA HIS A 606 -22.52 0.48 16.89
C HIS A 606 -23.56 0.60 18.02
N GLU A 607 -23.88 1.82 18.48
CA GLU A 607 -24.85 2.07 19.55
C GLU A 607 -26.27 1.59 19.20
N SER A 608 -26.58 1.52 17.90
CA SER A 608 -27.87 1.03 17.41
C SER A 608 -27.92 -0.49 17.21
N GLY A 609 -26.83 -1.21 17.53
CA GLY A 609 -26.75 -2.66 17.41
C GLY A 609 -26.52 -3.16 15.97
N VAL A 610 -26.07 -2.30 15.05
CA VAL A 610 -25.63 -2.73 13.73
C VAL A 610 -24.29 -3.47 13.88
N PRO A 611 -24.13 -4.71 13.36
CA PRO A 611 -22.84 -5.37 13.33
C PRO A 611 -21.82 -4.53 12.56
N ILE A 612 -20.72 -4.15 13.20
CA ILE A 612 -19.60 -3.47 12.55
C ILE A 612 -18.35 -4.34 12.60
N VAL A 613 -17.47 -4.22 11.61
CA VAL A 613 -16.18 -4.89 11.59
C VAL A 613 -15.06 -3.91 11.28
N PRO A 614 -13.85 -4.10 11.85
CA PRO A 614 -12.70 -3.27 11.51
C PRO A 614 -12.01 -3.81 10.24
N GLY A 615 -12.16 -3.06 9.15
CA GLY A 615 -11.45 -3.27 7.89
C GLY A 615 -10.63 -2.05 7.50
N THR A 616 -9.58 -2.24 6.69
CA THR A 616 -8.64 -1.15 6.36
C THR A 616 -8.70 -0.67 4.91
N ASP A 617 -8.60 -1.54 3.92
CA ASP A 617 -8.41 -1.18 2.49
C ASP A 617 -7.17 -0.27 2.27
N ALA A 618 -6.11 -0.48 3.07
CA ALA A 618 -4.91 0.37 3.08
C ALA A 618 -3.66 -0.41 3.50
N ILE A 619 -2.72 0.24 4.20
CA ILE A 619 -1.46 -0.39 4.62
C ILE A 619 -1.77 -1.50 5.62
N ALA A 620 -1.41 -2.73 5.25
CA ALA A 620 -1.52 -3.92 6.06
C ALA A 620 -0.96 -3.70 7.48
N GLY A 621 -1.66 -4.24 8.49
CA GLY A 621 -1.32 -4.13 9.90
C GLY A 621 -1.54 -2.74 10.49
N PHE A 622 -0.81 -1.74 9.99
CA PHE A 622 -0.77 -0.42 10.61
C PHE A 622 -2.08 0.36 10.53
N THR A 623 -2.78 0.29 9.39
CA THR A 623 -4.07 0.98 9.28
C THR A 623 -5.12 0.36 10.21
N LEU A 624 -5.01 -0.93 10.55
CA LEU A 624 -5.94 -1.57 11.48
C LEU A 624 -5.83 -0.93 12.87
N HIS A 625 -4.61 -0.71 13.38
CA HIS A 625 -4.44 -0.02 14.66
C HIS A 625 -5.12 1.34 14.65
N ARG A 626 -5.01 2.08 13.55
CA ARG A 626 -5.64 3.39 13.42
C ARG A 626 -7.18 3.30 13.30
N GLU A 627 -7.70 2.34 12.56
CA GLU A 627 -9.15 2.09 12.45
C GLU A 627 -9.76 1.82 13.83
N LEU A 628 -9.10 0.99 14.64
CA LEU A 628 -9.54 0.68 16.01
C LEU A 628 -9.48 1.90 16.93
N GLU A 629 -8.43 2.73 16.82
CA GLU A 629 -8.37 4.01 17.54
C GLU A 629 -9.51 4.94 17.14
N LEU A 630 -9.86 5.02 15.86
CA LEU A 630 -10.98 5.86 15.42
C LEU A 630 -12.31 5.42 16.03
N TYR A 631 -12.49 4.12 16.27
CA TYR A 631 -13.68 3.60 16.93
C TYR A 631 -13.72 4.02 18.40
N ALA A 632 -12.57 3.94 19.09
CA ALA A 632 -12.42 4.41 20.46
C ALA A 632 -12.59 5.93 20.58
N ASP A 633 -11.95 6.71 19.70
CA ASP A 633 -12.04 8.16 19.59
C ASP A 633 -13.49 8.62 19.33
N ALA A 634 -14.25 7.83 18.57
CA ALA A 634 -15.68 8.07 18.34
C ALA A 634 -16.55 7.76 19.58
N GLY A 635 -16.01 7.08 20.59
CA GLY A 635 -16.66 6.81 21.86
C GLY A 635 -17.16 5.37 22.04
N ILE A 636 -16.73 4.43 21.20
CA ILE A 636 -16.93 2.99 21.45
C ILE A 636 -15.94 2.56 22.54
N SER A 637 -16.37 1.74 23.50
CA SER A 637 -15.48 1.33 24.60
C SER A 637 -14.31 0.50 24.08
N ASN A 638 -13.11 0.64 24.67
CA ASN A 638 -11.94 -0.15 24.27
C ASN A 638 -12.22 -1.66 24.33
N ALA A 639 -13.01 -2.12 25.31
CA ALA A 639 -13.44 -3.51 25.41
C ALA A 639 -14.26 -3.96 24.20
N ASP A 640 -15.22 -3.14 23.75
CA ASP A 640 -16.01 -3.43 22.55
C ASP A 640 -15.13 -3.36 21.30
N VAL A 641 -14.23 -2.38 21.17
CA VAL A 641 -13.28 -2.29 20.05
C VAL A 641 -12.43 -3.56 19.94
N LEU A 642 -11.86 -4.04 21.05
CA LEU A 642 -11.08 -5.29 21.06
C LEU A 642 -11.94 -6.51 20.73
N LYS A 643 -13.19 -6.55 21.20
CA LYS A 643 -14.14 -7.60 20.85
C LYS A 643 -14.45 -7.63 19.36
N LEU A 644 -14.70 -6.47 18.75
CA LEU A 644 -14.91 -6.33 17.31
C LEU A 644 -13.69 -6.83 16.54
N ALA A 645 -12.47 -6.43 16.95
CA ALA A 645 -11.20 -6.77 16.31
C ALA A 645 -10.75 -8.24 16.49
N THR A 646 -11.49 -9.04 17.26
CA THR A 646 -11.12 -10.42 17.59
C THR A 646 -12.30 -11.37 17.39
N ILE A 647 -13.03 -11.73 18.45
CA ILE A 647 -14.11 -12.71 18.41
C ILE A 647 -15.30 -12.23 17.57
N GLY A 648 -15.53 -10.93 17.45
CA GLY A 648 -16.57 -10.32 16.61
C GLY A 648 -16.34 -10.64 15.13
N SER A 649 -15.16 -10.30 14.61
CA SER A 649 -14.72 -10.67 13.26
C SER A 649 -14.70 -12.18 13.03
N ALA A 650 -14.24 -12.98 14.00
CA ALA A 650 -14.26 -14.43 13.89
C ALA A 650 -15.69 -14.99 13.73
N LYS A 651 -16.69 -14.40 14.41
CA LYS A 651 -18.11 -14.77 14.29
C LYS A 651 -18.67 -14.44 12.91
N VAL A 652 -18.28 -13.30 12.34
CA VAL A 652 -18.70 -12.87 10.99
C VAL A 652 -18.29 -13.89 9.93
N VAL A 653 -17.06 -14.40 9.99
CA VAL A 653 -16.58 -15.42 9.03
C VAL A 653 -16.96 -16.86 9.42
N GLY A 654 -17.65 -17.05 10.55
CA GLY A 654 -18.08 -18.36 11.06
C GLY A 654 -16.95 -19.25 11.59
N ASN A 655 -15.88 -18.66 12.14
CA ASN A 655 -14.71 -19.38 12.66
C ASN A 655 -14.46 -19.15 14.17
N GLU A 656 -15.42 -18.61 14.90
CA GLU A 656 -15.33 -18.30 16.33
C GLU A 656 -15.09 -19.54 17.20
N ALA A 657 -15.43 -20.73 16.73
CA ALA A 657 -15.17 -21.98 17.44
C ALA A 657 -13.67 -22.31 17.51
N ASN A 658 -12.86 -21.79 16.59
CA ASN A 658 -11.45 -22.15 16.46
C ASN A 658 -10.48 -21.04 16.88
N VAL A 659 -10.88 -19.77 16.76
CA VAL A 659 -10.03 -18.57 16.94
C VAL A 659 -10.81 -17.40 17.57
N GLY A 660 -10.13 -16.28 17.81
CA GLY A 660 -10.73 -15.02 18.25
C GLY A 660 -10.88 -14.85 19.77
N SER A 661 -10.54 -15.85 20.59
CA SER A 661 -10.45 -15.70 22.05
C SER A 661 -9.34 -16.58 22.64
N ILE A 662 -8.86 -16.21 23.83
CA ILE A 662 -7.91 -17.03 24.59
C ILE A 662 -8.72 -18.03 25.41
N THR A 663 -8.97 -19.20 24.83
CA THR A 663 -9.83 -20.24 25.41
C THR A 663 -9.28 -21.62 25.09
N GLU A 664 -9.36 -22.55 26.04
CA GLU A 664 -8.92 -23.94 25.85
C GLU A 664 -9.57 -24.58 24.61
N GLY A 665 -8.77 -25.31 23.83
CA GLY A 665 -9.15 -25.97 22.59
C GLY A 665 -9.01 -25.13 21.32
N LYS A 666 -8.96 -23.79 21.43
CA LYS A 666 -8.76 -22.89 20.28
C LYS A 666 -7.30 -22.86 19.82
N GLN A 667 -7.07 -22.39 18.60
CA GLN A 667 -5.72 -22.16 18.08
C GLN A 667 -5.01 -21.08 18.91
N ALA A 668 -3.71 -21.25 19.10
CA ALA A 668 -2.89 -20.26 19.78
C ALA A 668 -2.54 -19.11 18.83
N ASP A 669 -3.44 -18.14 18.73
CA ASP A 669 -3.21 -16.83 18.13
C ASP A 669 -3.12 -15.81 19.27
N LEU A 670 -1.92 -15.60 19.81
CA LEU A 670 -1.65 -14.78 21.00
C LEU A 670 -0.77 -13.59 20.65
N VAL A 671 -1.21 -12.39 20.99
CA VAL A 671 -0.47 -11.14 20.77
C VAL A 671 -0.12 -10.53 22.12
N PHE A 672 1.15 -10.20 22.31
CA PHE A 672 1.68 -9.67 23.57
C PHE A 672 1.93 -8.18 23.41
N VAL A 673 1.16 -7.37 24.12
CA VAL A 673 1.22 -5.91 24.07
C VAL A 673 2.03 -5.38 25.26
N ASP A 674 3.01 -4.52 24.97
CA ASP A 674 3.74 -3.73 25.96
C ASP A 674 2.93 -2.48 26.32
N GLY A 675 1.92 -2.72 27.15
CA GLY A 675 0.82 -1.81 27.49
C GLY A 675 -0.43 -2.61 27.86
N ASN A 676 -1.52 -1.92 28.17
CA ASN A 676 -2.87 -2.43 28.36
C ASN A 676 -3.89 -1.77 27.39
N PRO A 677 -4.25 -2.42 26.27
CA PRO A 677 -5.17 -1.84 25.28
C PRO A 677 -6.61 -1.65 25.77
N LEU A 678 -6.98 -2.12 26.97
CA LEU A 678 -8.23 -1.73 27.61
C LEU A 678 -8.19 -0.29 28.15
N GLU A 679 -7.01 0.25 28.44
CA GLU A 679 -6.80 1.62 28.88
C GLU A 679 -6.57 2.56 27.69
N ASP A 680 -5.73 2.17 26.73
CA ASP A 680 -5.45 2.93 25.51
C ASP A 680 -5.27 2.00 24.29
N ILE A 681 -6.21 2.04 23.34
CA ILE A 681 -6.15 1.26 22.11
C ILE A 681 -4.87 1.54 21.30
N GLY A 682 -4.27 2.72 21.45
CA GLY A 682 -3.02 3.06 20.78
C GLY A 682 -1.83 2.21 21.20
N GLU A 683 -1.90 1.52 22.33
CA GLU A 683 -0.87 0.58 22.77
C GLU A 683 -0.77 -0.66 21.89
N LEU A 684 -1.76 -0.95 21.04
CA LEU A 684 -1.69 -2.02 20.04
C LEU A 684 -0.50 -1.90 19.06
N ARG A 685 0.16 -0.74 18.95
CA ARG A 685 1.43 -0.62 18.21
C ARG A 685 2.63 -1.22 18.94
N GLN A 686 2.54 -1.39 20.25
CA GLN A 686 3.63 -1.83 21.12
C GLN A 686 3.64 -3.36 21.25
N ILE A 687 3.62 -4.07 20.12
CA ILE A 687 3.59 -5.54 20.15
C ILE A 687 5.00 -6.09 20.36
N ALA A 688 5.16 -6.84 21.45
CA ALA A 688 6.43 -7.40 21.87
C ALA A 688 6.64 -8.84 21.36
N LEU A 689 5.56 -9.59 21.15
CA LEU A 689 5.62 -10.97 20.65
C LEU A 689 4.29 -11.36 20.00
N VAL A 690 4.36 -12.22 18.98
CA VAL A 690 3.17 -12.88 18.41
C VAL A 690 3.41 -14.37 18.35
N ILE A 691 2.48 -15.15 18.88
CA ILE A 691 2.42 -16.60 18.73
C ILE A 691 1.27 -16.92 17.78
N LYS A 692 1.57 -17.64 16.71
CA LYS A 692 0.57 -18.23 15.81
C LYS A 692 0.82 -19.74 15.70
N LYS A 693 -0.09 -20.54 16.26
CA LYS A 693 0.06 -21.99 16.41
C LYS A 693 1.37 -22.31 17.18
N GLN A 694 2.37 -22.92 16.53
CA GLN A 694 3.68 -23.24 17.12
C GLN A 694 4.77 -22.24 16.72
N ARG A 695 4.42 -21.22 15.95
CA ARG A 695 5.34 -20.22 15.42
C ARG A 695 5.36 -19.02 16.34
N ILE A 696 6.55 -18.58 16.71
CA ILE A 696 6.81 -17.43 17.55
C ILE A 696 7.51 -16.38 16.68
N TYR A 697 6.96 -15.18 16.65
CA TYR A 697 7.48 -14.06 15.88
C TYR A 697 7.94 -12.97 16.83
N LYS A 698 9.12 -12.41 16.55
CA LYS A 698 9.65 -11.22 17.23
C LYS A 698 9.41 -10.00 16.33
N PRO A 699 8.37 -9.17 16.59
CA PRO A 699 8.05 -8.00 15.76
C PRO A 699 9.24 -7.08 15.50
N SER A 700 10.11 -6.90 16.49
CA SER A 700 11.28 -6.04 16.35
C SER A 700 12.31 -6.55 15.33
N GLU A 701 12.41 -7.86 15.11
CA GLU A 701 13.28 -8.44 14.07
C GLU A 701 12.68 -8.25 12.68
N ILE A 702 11.37 -8.53 12.55
CA ILE A 702 10.63 -8.37 11.29
C ILE A 702 10.64 -6.90 10.86
N TYR A 703 10.26 -5.98 11.74
CA TYR A 703 10.25 -4.55 11.42
C TYR A 703 11.60 -4.05 10.93
N ARG A 704 12.71 -4.45 11.57
CA ARG A 704 14.06 -4.08 11.10
C ARG A 704 14.36 -4.63 9.72
N ALA A 705 13.93 -5.85 9.40
CA ALA A 705 14.15 -6.46 8.10
C ALA A 705 13.42 -5.73 6.95
N ILE A 706 12.34 -5.02 7.26
CA ILE A 706 11.54 -4.25 6.28
C ILE A 706 11.70 -2.74 6.41
N GLY A 707 12.76 -2.27 7.07
CA GLY A 707 13.07 -0.84 7.21
C GLY A 707 12.14 -0.07 8.15
N VAL A 708 11.34 -0.76 8.96
CA VAL A 708 10.49 -0.17 10.00
C VAL A 708 11.26 -0.10 11.33
N LYS A 709 11.24 1.05 12.00
CA LYS A 709 11.77 1.16 13.36
C LYS A 709 10.82 0.43 14.33
N PRO A 710 11.31 -0.50 15.17
CA PRO A 710 10.44 -1.17 16.15
C PRO A 710 9.81 -0.19 17.14
N PHE A 711 8.58 -0.47 17.57
CA PHE A 711 7.83 0.31 18.56
C PHE A 711 8.26 -0.05 19.99
N THR A 712 8.38 -1.35 20.27
CA THR A 712 8.92 -1.90 21.52
C THR A 712 9.94 -3.00 21.24
N ALA A 713 10.67 -3.42 22.27
CA ALA A 713 11.57 -4.57 22.22
C ALA A 713 10.76 -5.87 22.27
N SER A 714 11.24 -6.89 21.55
CA SER A 714 10.61 -8.21 21.61
C SER A 714 10.99 -9.00 22.85
N ILE A 715 10.09 -9.89 23.28
CA ILE A 715 10.33 -10.82 24.39
C ILE A 715 11.29 -11.93 23.93
N ASP A 716 12.22 -12.32 24.80
CA ASP A 716 13.07 -13.50 24.60
C ASP A 716 12.41 -14.76 25.19
N PHE A 717 12.70 -15.93 24.61
CA PHE A 717 12.08 -17.22 24.98
C PHE A 717 13.04 -18.40 24.78
#